data_AF-A0AAV9NYN5-F1
#
_entry.id   AF-A0AAV9NYN5-F1
#
_cell.length_a   1.000
_cell.length_b   1.000
_cell.length_c   1.000
_cell.angle_alpha   90.00
_cell.angle_beta   90.00
_cell.angle_gamma   90.00
#
_symmetry.space_group_name_H-M   'P 1'
#
loop_
_entity.id
_entity.type
_entity.pdbx_description
1 polymer ?
#
loop_
_entity_poly.entity_id
_entity_poly.type
_entity_poly.pdbx_seq_one_letter_code
_entity_poly.pdbx_strand_id
1 'polypeptide(L)'
;MSYQNGYEYGGQYAGYRGSDSGQQTQQQYLLNQDQYHHPMVLIPSQQPRHDVSNFQTPSHRPYSQQQPISQPPPGFYQQSPSQYQTPPQQQGQQSYYPQSQPQPQQYYASQGYVQQRSQGQYYQPQHNYAQPPRPSPTQSQAQPPYQRPYQQQSRQPSQASPLLPPQPIQSPDPLQGPSNLNRAQVQPSQQHRPAQVQPPRPQRWSSQQTRTPSSPIPSHPQPTPRQRVVAAVEIPSYTHAQPVDHDMGRSPKRRRSNDGRAVPVCDVYPQSKRSSQQKPSQIASSPLTELNSSQMPSTPQPSVDYQTVLLTLAEEYISAAHSMSASLATGNAPHEQHEEYCSLISTAMACLESVLNNFRQTDARKEARIRLRLATLLVDECDNDEEAEAILGKGIALCERNRLTDLKYAMQHLAVRLAFSRSPKAALKSVDKLVQEAEALRLTHWVYTFRFLRVSLGLQLGTHSELSSIAKHLAALHATAEEDGRVAVQVVAAALEIVVHLRSPSPDAVDMASRAMAAAQTHQLGPEMQAMPQIRGLLDCLDAACSLLSFNPDLAFAKTQRIETNLDSKTRDLAWRKDGSFEVELGPSSNENLEQDTGGIMRRSKFGNAMLIFQWITKTQLYALAYALSGFSMMQKTMARTPGAGDKKADEFLSDGLKMASIKPDVHRSPLSTVTALLNQQQELSTVMRVYLIFARCGRFEWGSAQTAIASLRQDPHLVSGSNTAKLLLYLEASCRHGLGDLQAALALYDSDELIFDPDAKANAADKDLRVMATLNSIFIRRSLGPEEYMKAERLLATVEPYCLNHSNRAIYSAINLAKATAQDTILKTKQFLHLAVQASKEASNNLLMSVVMNIMTSRFFSQAIVGDQAEKSAHAARTLAKQGKNKLWTCVADGMFGDIKERCGKLEEAEIARREGRGMFGELPEGVREGLRR
;
A
#
# COMPACT_ATOMS: atom_id res chain seq x y z
N MET A 1 -22.87 7.41 -62.95
CA MET A 1 -21.55 6.97 -62.46
C MET A 1 -21.66 6.83 -60.96
N SER A 2 -21.14 5.74 -60.38
CA SER A 2 -22.03 4.92 -59.54
C SER A 2 -21.38 4.26 -58.32
N TYR A 3 -22.20 4.17 -57.26
CA TYR A 3 -22.08 3.30 -56.08
C TYR A 3 -21.13 3.65 -54.92
N GLN A 4 -21.38 2.96 -53.80
CA GLN A 4 -21.10 3.36 -52.42
C GLN A 4 -20.33 2.28 -51.64
N ASN A 5 -19.82 2.69 -50.47
CA ASN A 5 -19.71 1.93 -49.21
C ASN A 5 -18.84 0.65 -49.11
N GLY A 6 -18.01 0.66 -48.07
CA GLY A 6 -18.00 -0.42 -47.07
C GLY A 6 -16.80 -1.34 -47.06
N TYR A 7 -16.10 -1.42 -45.92
CA TYR A 7 -15.24 -2.55 -45.56
C TYR A 7 -15.26 -2.81 -44.04
N GLU A 8 -15.12 -4.09 -43.67
CA GLU A 8 -15.33 -4.62 -42.32
C GLU A 8 -14.01 -4.86 -41.55
N TYR A 9 -14.14 -5.23 -40.27
CA TYR A 9 -13.05 -5.72 -39.44
C TYR A 9 -12.49 -7.07 -39.94
N GLY A 10 -11.16 -7.22 -39.92
CA GLY A 10 -10.48 -8.50 -40.14
C GLY A 10 -9.23 -8.63 -39.28
N GLY A 11 -9.30 -9.43 -38.20
CA GLY A 11 -8.16 -9.70 -37.33
C GLY A 11 -7.44 -11.00 -37.68
N GLN A 12 -6.10 -11.02 -37.62
CA GLN A 12 -5.30 -12.24 -37.76
C GLN A 12 -4.30 -12.34 -36.60
N TYR A 13 -4.38 -13.45 -35.85
CA TYR A 13 -3.36 -13.85 -34.87
C TYR A 13 -2.30 -14.71 -35.57
N ALA A 14 -1.04 -14.25 -35.57
CA ALA A 14 0.08 -15.01 -36.11
C ALA A 14 0.77 -15.83 -35.00
N GLY A 15 0.66 -17.15 -35.05
CA GLY A 15 1.37 -18.06 -34.14
C GLY A 15 2.79 -18.38 -34.61
N TYR A 16 3.78 -18.28 -33.73
CA TYR A 16 5.16 -18.66 -34.01
C TYR A 16 5.49 -20.07 -33.54
N ARG A 17 6.20 -20.84 -34.38
CA ARG A 17 6.84 -22.11 -33.99
C ARG A 17 8.12 -21.84 -33.20
N GLY A 18 8.25 -22.45 -32.03
CA GLY A 18 9.56 -22.66 -31.41
C GLY A 18 10.33 -23.82 -32.07
N SER A 19 11.65 -23.81 -31.93
CA SER A 19 12.54 -24.89 -32.37
C SER A 19 13.20 -25.54 -31.15
N ASP A 20 13.05 -26.85 -31.00
CA ASP A 20 13.63 -27.60 -29.88
C ASP A 20 15.15 -27.80 -30.03
N SER A 21 15.90 -27.50 -28.97
CA SER A 21 17.18 -28.14 -28.65
C SER A 21 17.46 -28.00 -27.15
N GLY A 22 17.01 -28.98 -26.36
CA GLY A 22 17.13 -28.96 -24.91
C GLY A 22 18.39 -29.65 -24.37
N GLN A 23 18.90 -29.14 -23.25
CA GLN A 23 19.61 -29.96 -22.26
C GLN A 23 19.01 -29.71 -20.88
N GLN A 24 18.62 -30.80 -20.21
CA GLN A 24 18.16 -30.79 -18.82
C GLN A 24 19.34 -31.05 -17.89
N THR A 25 19.32 -30.45 -16.71
CA THR A 25 20.00 -31.03 -15.55
C THR A 25 19.18 -30.71 -14.30
N GLN A 26 18.66 -31.75 -13.66
CA GLN A 26 18.04 -31.64 -12.34
C GLN A 26 19.13 -31.57 -11.27
N GLN A 27 18.85 -30.90 -10.15
CA GLN A 27 19.16 -31.49 -8.85
C GLN A 27 18.22 -30.96 -7.76
N GLN A 28 18.09 -31.73 -6.67
CA GLN A 28 17.03 -31.59 -5.68
C GLN A 28 17.47 -30.85 -4.41
N TYR A 29 16.47 -30.42 -3.65
CA TYR A 29 16.59 -29.91 -2.28
C TYR A 29 17.40 -30.83 -1.36
N LEU A 30 18.08 -30.22 -0.39
CA LEU A 30 18.13 -30.74 0.97
C LEU A 30 17.68 -29.64 1.93
N LEU A 31 16.76 -29.96 2.84
CA LEU A 31 16.46 -29.11 3.99
C LEU A 31 17.58 -29.25 5.03
N ASN A 32 17.75 -28.23 5.86
CA ASN A 32 18.12 -28.45 7.25
C ASN A 32 17.44 -27.40 8.14
N GLN A 33 16.80 -27.86 9.21
CA GLN A 33 16.38 -27.02 10.34
C GLN A 33 17.57 -26.88 11.29
N ASP A 34 17.57 -25.85 12.13
CA ASP A 34 17.88 -26.06 13.56
C ASP A 34 17.38 -24.91 14.44
N GLN A 35 17.14 -25.18 15.73
CA GLN A 35 16.52 -24.25 16.68
C GLN A 35 17.45 -23.88 17.84
N TYR A 36 17.74 -22.59 18.05
CA TYR A 36 18.22 -22.07 19.35
C TYR A 36 17.57 -20.70 19.61
N HIS A 37 16.57 -20.61 20.49
CA HIS A 37 16.65 -20.49 21.97
C HIS A 37 17.01 -19.08 22.47
N HIS A 38 16.05 -18.45 23.15
CA HIS A 38 16.19 -17.15 23.83
C HIS A 38 16.97 -17.25 25.15
N PRO A 39 17.52 -16.12 25.61
CA PRO A 39 17.51 -15.78 27.03
C PRO A 39 16.75 -14.47 27.30
N MET A 40 15.89 -14.46 28.33
CA MET A 40 15.38 -13.24 28.96
C MET A 40 16.44 -12.64 29.89
N VAL A 41 16.50 -11.30 30.00
CA VAL A 41 17.07 -10.59 31.17
C VAL A 41 16.13 -9.44 31.56
N LEU A 42 16.07 -9.13 32.86
CA LEU A 42 15.08 -8.26 33.49
C LEU A 42 15.25 -6.76 33.22
N ILE A 43 14.11 -6.06 33.28
CA ILE A 43 14.01 -4.61 33.44
C ILE A 43 14.21 -4.23 34.93
N PRO A 44 15.01 -3.19 35.23
CA PRO A 44 14.84 -2.37 36.42
C PRO A 44 14.18 -1.03 36.05
N SER A 45 13.14 -0.63 36.78
CA SER A 45 12.42 0.63 36.58
C SER A 45 12.93 1.74 37.51
N GLN A 46 13.00 2.99 37.01
CA GLN A 46 12.69 4.19 37.79
C GLN A 46 12.55 5.47 36.95
N GLN A 47 11.88 6.45 37.57
CA GLN A 47 11.46 7.77 37.11
C GLN A 47 11.42 8.67 38.38
N PRO A 48 11.24 10.01 38.34
CA PRO A 48 11.27 10.94 37.19
C PRO A 48 12.04 12.27 37.46
N ARG A 49 12.00 13.21 36.48
CA ARG A 49 12.11 14.70 36.60
C ARG A 49 13.35 15.35 37.23
N HIS A 50 13.94 16.31 36.51
CA HIS A 50 13.59 17.74 36.68
C HIS A 50 14.16 18.63 35.56
N ASP A 51 13.40 19.66 35.15
CA ASP A 51 13.80 20.68 34.18
C ASP A 51 14.51 21.88 34.82
N VAL A 52 15.46 22.51 34.10
CA VAL A 52 15.81 23.93 34.24
C VAL A 52 16.17 24.50 32.85
N SER A 53 15.59 25.65 32.49
CA SER A 53 15.90 26.43 31.29
C SER A 53 15.85 27.93 31.60
N ASN A 54 16.71 28.74 30.97
CA ASN A 54 16.65 30.20 30.76
C ASN A 54 17.96 30.64 30.05
N PHE A 55 18.08 31.74 29.31
CA PHE A 55 17.27 32.95 29.08
C PHE A 55 17.05 33.17 27.54
N GLN A 56 16.42 34.24 26.98
CA GLN A 56 15.98 35.55 27.48
C GLN A 56 14.79 36.10 26.64
N THR A 57 14.08 37.12 27.13
CA THR A 57 12.88 37.71 26.50
C THR A 57 13.03 39.21 26.18
N PRO A 58 12.17 39.77 25.33
CA PRO A 58 11.14 40.69 25.88
C PRO A 58 9.75 40.63 25.18
N SER A 59 8.68 41.33 25.61
CA SER A 59 8.13 41.64 26.96
C SER A 59 6.96 42.65 26.83
N HIS A 60 5.72 42.33 27.22
CA HIS A 60 4.73 43.34 27.65
C HIS A 60 3.70 42.77 28.67
N ARG A 61 2.91 43.65 29.31
CA ARG A 61 2.25 43.50 30.63
C ARG A 61 0.73 43.83 30.57
N PRO A 62 -0.08 43.72 31.65
CA PRO A 62 0.22 43.44 33.08
C PRO A 62 -0.48 42.15 33.59
N TYR A 63 -0.94 41.86 34.84
CA TYR A 63 -1.04 42.45 36.21
C TYR A 63 -1.22 41.24 37.20
N SER A 64 -1.23 41.28 38.55
CA SER A 64 -0.87 42.26 39.62
C SER A 64 -0.91 41.59 41.02
N GLN A 65 0.03 41.92 41.92
CA GLN A 65 0.04 41.62 43.38
C GLN A 65 0.15 40.12 43.77
N GLN A 66 0.70 39.70 44.93
CA GLN A 66 1.14 40.41 46.16
C GLN A 66 2.43 39.77 46.75
N GLN A 67 3.04 40.37 47.80
CA GLN A 67 4.30 39.97 48.49
C GLN A 67 4.00 39.33 49.89
N PRO A 68 4.94 38.93 50.81
CA PRO A 68 6.35 39.39 51.04
C PRO A 68 7.46 38.40 51.59
N ILE A 69 8.75 38.80 51.45
CA ILE A 69 9.91 38.85 52.44
C ILE A 69 10.31 37.56 53.25
N SER A 70 11.55 37.19 53.67
CA SER A 70 12.97 37.73 53.81
C SER A 70 14.01 36.57 53.68
N GLN A 71 15.26 36.69 53.15
CA GLN A 71 16.54 37.27 53.68
C GLN A 71 17.09 36.70 55.02
N PRO A 72 18.42 36.77 55.34
CA PRO A 72 19.69 36.51 54.62
C PRO A 72 20.65 35.61 55.50
N PRO A 73 22.01 35.72 55.66
CA PRO A 73 23.16 36.19 54.83
C PRO A 73 24.34 35.14 54.68
N PRO A 74 25.52 35.47 54.04
CA PRO A 74 26.60 34.50 53.71
C PRO A 74 28.07 34.85 54.11
N GLY A 75 29.04 33.96 53.83
CA GLY A 75 30.52 34.17 53.82
C GLY A 75 31.35 32.87 53.98
N PHE A 76 32.69 32.79 53.88
CA PHE A 76 33.76 33.56 53.18
C PHE A 76 35.15 32.83 53.37
N TYR A 77 36.14 32.96 52.45
CA TYR A 77 37.59 32.56 52.60
C TYR A 77 37.92 31.03 52.76
N GLN A 78 39.18 30.50 52.75
CA GLN A 78 40.43 30.74 51.96
C GLN A 78 41.56 29.69 52.27
N GLN A 79 42.22 29.14 51.24
CA GLN A 79 43.59 28.50 51.19
C GLN A 79 44.00 27.28 52.09
N SER A 80 45.16 26.69 51.73
CA SER A 80 45.83 25.42 52.15
C SER A 80 46.86 25.63 53.31
N PRO A 81 47.82 24.71 53.70
CA PRO A 81 48.26 23.38 53.18
C PRO A 81 48.65 22.29 54.25
N SER A 82 49.49 21.29 53.86
CA SER A 82 50.35 20.38 54.70
C SER A 82 49.75 19.04 55.24
N GLN A 83 50.46 17.90 55.44
CA GLN A 83 51.73 17.32 54.89
C GLN A 83 51.88 15.78 55.23
N TYR A 84 53.09 15.19 55.06
CA TYR A 84 53.61 13.81 55.39
C TYR A 84 53.47 12.67 54.33
N GLN A 85 54.33 11.62 54.29
CA GLN A 85 55.80 11.53 54.11
C GLN A 85 56.29 10.10 53.68
N THR A 86 57.55 9.94 53.25
CA THR A 86 58.25 8.69 52.79
C THR A 86 59.46 8.36 53.73
N PRO A 87 60.49 7.46 53.52
CA PRO A 87 60.98 6.57 52.40
C PRO A 87 61.13 5.07 52.87
N PRO A 88 62.12 4.16 52.57
CA PRO A 88 63.31 4.11 51.68
C PRO A 88 63.48 2.80 50.80
N GLN A 89 64.54 1.99 50.96
CA GLN A 89 65.04 0.91 50.05
C GLN A 89 65.98 -0.13 50.74
N GLN A 90 66.20 -1.32 50.12
CA GLN A 90 67.52 -1.93 49.70
C GLN A 90 67.72 -3.48 49.87
N GLN A 91 68.31 -4.12 48.82
CA GLN A 91 69.27 -5.28 48.74
C GLN A 91 69.00 -6.64 49.45
N GLY A 92 69.45 -7.83 48.98
CA GLY A 92 70.14 -8.26 47.74
C GLY A 92 70.67 -9.73 47.78
N GLN A 93 71.19 -10.26 46.64
CA GLN A 93 72.00 -11.52 46.45
C GLN A 93 71.34 -12.91 46.69
N GLN A 94 71.76 -14.07 46.10
CA GLN A 94 72.44 -14.39 44.80
C GLN A 94 72.33 -15.91 44.42
N SER A 95 72.50 -16.27 43.11
CA SER A 95 72.82 -17.61 42.53
C SER A 95 71.65 -18.66 42.40
N TYR A 96 71.68 -19.75 41.59
CA TYR A 96 72.71 -20.35 40.68
C TYR A 96 72.15 -21.02 39.36
N TYR A 97 72.61 -22.23 38.97
CA TYR A 97 72.55 -22.88 37.61
C TYR A 97 72.67 -24.44 37.69
N PRO A 98 72.57 -25.28 36.59
CA PRO A 98 72.14 -25.11 35.18
C PRO A 98 71.26 -26.26 34.56
N GLN A 99 71.17 -26.31 33.20
CA GLN A 99 70.71 -27.38 32.26
C GLN A 99 69.20 -27.50 31.90
N SER A 100 68.78 -27.78 30.64
CA SER A 100 69.47 -27.71 29.32
C SER A 100 68.56 -27.88 28.07
N GLN A 101 69.03 -27.36 26.92
CA GLN A 101 68.80 -27.83 25.52
C GLN A 101 67.54 -27.36 24.70
N PRO A 102 67.57 -27.37 23.33
CA PRO A 102 67.42 -26.10 22.58
C PRO A 102 66.55 -26.12 21.29
N GLN A 103 66.69 -25.03 20.51
CA GLN A 103 66.13 -24.69 19.19
C GLN A 103 66.59 -25.62 18.03
N PRO A 104 66.00 -25.54 16.82
CA PRO A 104 66.61 -24.69 15.76
C PRO A 104 65.63 -24.01 14.76
N GLN A 105 66.21 -23.26 13.81
CA GLN A 105 65.55 -22.57 12.67
C GLN A 105 65.86 -23.28 11.34
N GLN A 106 65.06 -23.04 10.27
CA GLN A 106 65.48 -22.85 8.85
C GLN A 106 64.23 -22.49 7.99
N TYR A 107 64.19 -21.76 6.86
CA TYR A 107 65.06 -21.38 5.71
C TYR A 107 64.87 -22.18 4.39
N TYR A 108 64.11 -21.58 3.45
CA TYR A 108 64.16 -21.63 1.96
C TYR A 108 64.18 -22.94 1.11
N ALA A 109 63.28 -22.96 0.09
CA ALA A 109 63.50 -23.22 -1.36
C ALA A 109 63.03 -24.51 -2.11
N SER A 110 62.30 -24.26 -3.23
CA SER A 110 62.41 -24.79 -4.62
C SER A 110 62.05 -26.23 -5.09
N GLN A 111 61.14 -26.29 -6.08
CA GLN A 111 61.00 -27.23 -7.25
C GLN A 111 60.75 -28.76 -6.98
N GLY A 112 60.24 -29.59 -7.91
CA GLY A 112 59.69 -29.41 -9.28
C GLY A 112 59.39 -30.75 -10.01
N TYR A 113 58.72 -30.72 -11.19
CA TYR A 113 58.37 -31.84 -12.13
C TYR A 113 57.37 -32.93 -11.62
N VAL A 114 56.30 -33.41 -12.29
CA VAL A 114 55.91 -33.69 -13.71
C VAL A 114 56.42 -35.04 -14.25
N GLN A 115 55.58 -36.11 -14.32
CA GLN A 115 54.86 -36.61 -15.54
C GLN A 115 54.18 -38.01 -15.42
N GLN A 116 53.02 -38.16 -16.11
CA GLN A 116 52.44 -39.35 -16.83
C GLN A 116 52.33 -40.81 -16.30
N ARG A 117 51.12 -41.38 -16.53
CA ARG A 117 50.77 -42.79 -16.93
C ARG A 117 51.04 -43.94 -15.91
N SER A 118 50.35 -45.10 -15.95
CA SER A 118 49.15 -45.56 -16.71
C SER A 118 48.57 -46.88 -16.17
N GLN A 119 47.28 -47.15 -16.45
CA GLN A 119 46.59 -48.47 -16.41
C GLN A 119 46.47 -49.19 -15.05
N GLY A 120 45.59 -50.21 -15.01
CA GLY A 120 45.51 -51.21 -13.93
C GLY A 120 44.15 -51.29 -13.23
N GLN A 121 43.33 -52.29 -13.57
CA GLN A 121 42.26 -52.77 -12.69
C GLN A 121 42.88 -53.61 -11.55
N TYR A 122 42.17 -53.80 -10.43
CA TYR A 122 41.82 -55.16 -9.99
C TYR A 122 40.60 -55.19 -9.04
N TYR A 123 39.84 -56.29 -9.15
CA TYR A 123 38.80 -56.82 -8.26
C TYR A 123 39.44 -57.38 -6.94
N GLN A 124 38.78 -57.71 -5.81
CA GLN A 124 37.35 -57.82 -5.39
C GLN A 124 37.21 -57.73 -3.81
N PRO A 125 36.15 -58.19 -3.08
CA PRO A 125 35.76 -57.60 -1.77
C PRO A 125 35.62 -58.65 -0.62
N GLN A 126 34.56 -58.54 0.22
CA GLN A 126 34.05 -59.51 1.22
C GLN A 126 34.85 -59.62 2.55
N HIS A 127 34.29 -60.02 3.72
CA HIS A 127 32.91 -60.45 4.06
C HIS A 127 32.54 -60.24 5.58
N ASN A 128 31.24 -59.99 5.83
CA ASN A 128 30.38 -60.54 6.93
C ASN A 128 30.44 -60.16 8.44
N TYR A 129 29.21 -59.90 8.96
CA TYR A 129 28.57 -60.20 10.26
C TYR A 129 29.36 -60.37 11.58
N ALA A 130 28.95 -59.63 12.64
CA ALA A 130 28.12 -60.15 13.75
C ALA A 130 27.73 -59.06 14.81
N GLN A 131 26.72 -59.36 15.64
CA GLN A 131 26.40 -58.71 16.94
C GLN A 131 27.02 -59.55 18.10
N PRO A 132 26.89 -59.26 19.42
CA PRO A 132 26.27 -58.13 20.17
C PRO A 132 27.40 -57.41 21.00
N PRO A 133 27.34 -56.99 22.30
CA PRO A 133 26.26 -56.84 23.29
C PRO A 133 26.27 -55.48 24.05
N ARG A 134 25.83 -55.48 25.32
CA ARG A 134 25.80 -54.38 26.32
C ARG A 134 26.56 -54.84 27.58
N PRO A 135 27.07 -53.94 28.45
CA PRO A 135 26.56 -53.96 29.83
C PRO A 135 26.47 -52.56 30.51
N SER A 136 26.09 -52.55 31.79
CA SER A 136 25.97 -51.42 32.73
C SER A 136 25.89 -52.01 34.16
N PRO A 137 25.75 -51.23 35.27
CA PRO A 137 26.44 -50.01 35.73
C PRO A 137 27.14 -50.25 37.10
N THR A 138 27.69 -49.22 37.78
CA THR A 138 28.09 -49.31 39.22
C THR A 138 27.92 -47.98 39.99
N GLN A 139 27.88 -48.05 41.32
CA GLN A 139 27.65 -46.97 42.32
C GLN A 139 29.01 -46.34 42.81
N SER A 140 29.17 -45.37 43.73
CA SER A 140 28.43 -45.04 44.98
C SER A 140 28.71 -43.63 45.58
N GLN A 141 27.73 -43.13 46.35
CA GLN A 141 27.79 -42.35 47.63
C GLN A 141 28.75 -41.16 47.88
N ALA A 142 28.20 -40.04 48.40
CA ALA A 142 28.53 -39.46 49.72
C ALA A 142 27.57 -38.31 50.17
N GLN A 143 27.47 -38.08 51.49
CA GLN A 143 26.83 -36.96 52.23
C GLN A 143 27.74 -36.67 53.48
N PRO A 144 27.69 -35.55 54.26
CA PRO A 144 26.53 -35.10 55.05
C PRO A 144 26.40 -33.52 55.25
N PRO A 145 26.15 -32.88 56.44
CA PRO A 145 24.79 -32.44 56.85
C PRO A 145 24.61 -31.04 57.54
N TYR A 146 23.34 -30.68 57.86
CA TYR A 146 22.85 -29.63 58.82
C TYR A 146 23.12 -28.13 58.48
N GLN A 147 22.46 -27.10 59.05
CA GLN A 147 21.57 -26.96 60.23
C GLN A 147 20.51 -25.82 60.07
N ARG A 148 19.58 -25.62 61.03
CA ARG A 148 18.56 -24.53 61.11
C ARG A 148 18.57 -23.86 62.51
N PRO A 149 18.16 -22.58 62.62
CA PRO A 149 17.21 -22.19 63.69
C PRO A 149 16.12 -21.15 63.26
N TYR A 150 15.33 -20.66 64.23
CA TYR A 150 14.10 -19.84 64.08
C TYR A 150 14.36 -18.33 64.41
N GLN A 151 13.42 -17.35 64.45
CA GLN A 151 11.93 -17.28 64.38
C GLN A 151 11.54 -15.94 63.65
N GLN A 152 10.55 -15.06 63.90
CA GLN A 152 9.45 -14.91 64.88
C GLN A 152 8.13 -14.31 64.28
N GLN A 153 7.86 -13.00 64.46
CA GLN A 153 6.57 -12.28 64.27
C GLN A 153 6.87 -10.82 63.80
N SER A 154 5.97 -9.99 63.23
CA SER A 154 4.61 -9.68 63.71
C SER A 154 3.69 -8.88 62.74
N ARG A 155 2.37 -9.15 62.87
CA ARG A 155 1.17 -8.31 62.59
C ARG A 155 0.69 -7.97 61.15
N GLN A 156 -0.63 -8.17 61.04
CA GLN A 156 -1.66 -7.93 60.01
C GLN A 156 -1.96 -6.43 59.70
N PRO A 157 -2.83 -6.03 58.71
CA PRO A 157 -3.94 -6.82 58.11
C PRO A 157 -4.17 -6.79 56.58
N SER A 158 -5.03 -7.75 56.18
CA SER A 158 -5.98 -7.92 55.04
C SER A 158 -6.37 -6.68 54.21
N GLN A 159 -6.84 -6.74 52.95
CA GLN A 159 -7.66 -7.71 52.18
C GLN A 159 -7.35 -7.57 50.66
N ALA A 160 -7.80 -8.39 49.68
CA ALA A 160 -8.22 -9.81 49.58
C ALA A 160 -8.32 -10.17 48.07
N SER A 161 -8.32 -11.46 47.71
CA SER A 161 -8.60 -11.92 46.32
C SER A 161 -9.19 -13.35 46.32
N PRO A 162 -10.25 -13.66 45.53
CA PRO A 162 -10.85 -15.00 45.51
C PRO A 162 -10.03 -16.05 44.73
N LEU A 163 -10.20 -17.33 45.10
CA LEU A 163 -9.56 -18.50 44.50
C LEU A 163 -10.52 -19.32 43.62
N LEU A 164 -9.96 -20.21 42.80
CA LEU A 164 -10.70 -21.27 42.09
C LEU A 164 -11.25 -22.34 43.06
N PRO A 165 -12.44 -22.93 42.77
CA PRO A 165 -12.92 -24.17 43.41
C PRO A 165 -12.52 -25.45 42.62
N PRO A 166 -12.56 -26.66 43.25
CA PRO A 166 -12.05 -27.92 42.68
C PRO A 166 -13.13 -28.91 42.17
N GLN A 167 -12.68 -30.07 41.64
CA GLN A 167 -13.53 -31.22 41.25
C GLN A 167 -13.96 -32.13 42.43
N PRO A 168 -15.08 -32.86 42.26
CA PRO A 168 -15.30 -34.19 42.85
C PRO A 168 -15.61 -35.30 41.79
N ILE A 169 -15.84 -36.55 42.24
CA ILE A 169 -15.73 -37.81 41.46
C ILE A 169 -16.89 -38.80 41.80
N GLN A 170 -17.11 -39.82 40.92
CA GLN A 170 -17.81 -41.14 41.10
C GLN A 170 -19.35 -41.32 40.84
N SER A 171 -19.65 -42.10 39.78
CA SER A 171 -20.39 -43.41 39.75
C SER A 171 -21.88 -43.54 40.20
N PRO A 172 -22.66 -44.60 39.81
CA PRO A 172 -22.29 -45.87 39.15
C PRO A 172 -23.17 -46.37 37.94
N ASP A 173 -22.79 -47.54 37.41
CA ASP A 173 -23.39 -48.45 36.39
C ASP A 173 -24.53 -49.37 36.96
N PRO A 174 -25.10 -50.45 36.31
CA PRO A 174 -24.82 -51.12 35.00
C PRO A 174 -26.07 -51.56 34.14
N LEU A 175 -25.86 -52.19 32.96
CA LEU A 175 -26.22 -53.62 32.63
C LEU A 175 -26.27 -54.01 31.12
N GLN A 176 -25.42 -54.97 30.70
CA GLN A 176 -25.58 -56.04 29.65
C GLN A 176 -25.93 -55.65 28.18
N GLY A 177 -25.49 -56.35 27.11
CA GLY A 177 -24.81 -57.65 26.93
C GLY A 177 -24.10 -57.80 25.55
N PRO A 178 -23.56 -58.99 25.15
CA PRO A 178 -22.12 -59.03 24.80
C PRO A 178 -21.65 -59.82 23.54
N SER A 179 -20.33 -59.67 23.24
CA SER A 179 -19.38 -60.63 22.64
C SER A 179 -19.45 -61.07 21.15
N ASN A 180 -18.40 -60.76 20.38
CA ASN A 180 -17.37 -61.69 19.79
C ASN A 180 -16.50 -60.93 18.74
N LEU A 181 -15.17 -60.99 18.57
CA LEU A 181 -14.05 -61.88 18.94
C LEU A 181 -13.56 -62.87 17.84
N ASN A 182 -12.72 -62.36 16.92
CA ASN A 182 -11.54 -63.02 16.29
C ASN A 182 -10.84 -62.00 15.35
N ARG A 183 -9.52 -61.85 15.16
CA ARG A 183 -8.27 -62.65 15.37
C ARG A 183 -7.59 -63.07 14.05
N ALA A 184 -6.86 -62.10 13.46
CA ALA A 184 -5.44 -62.16 13.05
C ALA A 184 -4.89 -63.17 12.01
N GLN A 185 -3.69 -62.80 11.52
CA GLN A 185 -2.59 -63.59 10.94
C GLN A 185 -2.46 -63.84 9.42
N VAL A 186 -1.35 -63.28 8.89
CA VAL A 186 -0.28 -63.95 8.10
C VAL A 186 -0.37 -64.00 6.55
N GLN A 187 0.76 -63.66 5.93
CA GLN A 187 1.08 -63.79 4.49
C GLN A 187 1.40 -65.25 4.10
N PRO A 188 1.38 -65.56 2.79
CA PRO A 188 2.66 -65.94 2.16
C PRO A 188 2.96 -65.18 0.86
N SER A 189 4.08 -65.51 0.20
CA SER A 189 4.69 -64.74 -0.90
C SER A 189 5.24 -65.64 -2.04
N GLN A 190 5.93 -65.04 -3.03
CA GLN A 190 6.56 -65.64 -4.23
C GLN A 190 5.57 -65.87 -5.42
N GLN A 191 5.96 -65.93 -6.71
CA GLN A 191 7.23 -66.36 -7.35
C GLN A 191 7.69 -65.45 -8.54
N HIS A 192 8.48 -65.94 -9.53
CA HIS A 192 9.27 -65.11 -10.48
C HIS A 192 9.10 -65.43 -12.00
N ARG A 193 9.09 -64.36 -12.85
CA ARG A 193 9.54 -64.28 -14.29
C ARG A 193 8.81 -65.17 -15.35
N PRO A 194 9.07 -65.03 -16.69
CA PRO A 194 9.81 -63.99 -17.47
C PRO A 194 9.11 -63.42 -18.76
N ALA A 195 9.61 -62.27 -19.28
CA ALA A 195 9.50 -61.77 -20.68
C ALA A 195 8.07 -61.46 -21.24
N GLN A 196 7.80 -60.79 -22.39
CA GLN A 196 8.58 -60.03 -23.41
C GLN A 196 7.63 -59.06 -24.20
N VAL A 197 8.17 -58.20 -25.10
CA VAL A 197 7.54 -57.66 -26.34
C VAL A 197 6.49 -56.49 -26.29
N GLN A 198 6.50 -55.66 -27.36
CA GLN A 198 5.65 -54.48 -27.73
C GLN A 198 4.75 -54.81 -28.97
N PRO A 199 3.99 -53.91 -29.67
CA PRO A 199 3.65 -52.48 -29.44
C PRO A 199 2.13 -52.26 -29.21
N PRO A 200 1.18 -51.86 -30.13
CA PRO A 200 1.22 -51.42 -31.55
C PRO A 200 0.85 -49.92 -31.77
N ARG A 201 0.53 -49.53 -33.02
CA ARG A 201 -0.11 -48.27 -33.49
C ARG A 201 -0.93 -48.58 -34.76
N PRO A 202 -1.99 -47.82 -35.09
CA PRO A 202 -2.03 -47.08 -36.38
C PRO A 202 -2.63 -45.65 -36.19
N GLN A 203 -2.53 -44.62 -37.04
CA GLN A 203 -2.51 -44.41 -38.52
C GLN A 203 -3.83 -44.72 -39.26
N ARG A 204 -4.22 -44.09 -40.39
CA ARG A 204 -4.12 -42.72 -41.02
C ARG A 204 -5.03 -42.77 -42.29
N TRP A 205 -5.06 -41.72 -43.14
CA TRP A 205 -5.68 -41.62 -44.50
C TRP A 205 -7.20 -41.26 -44.51
N SER A 206 -7.79 -40.54 -45.49
CA SER A 206 -7.26 -39.83 -46.71
C SER A 206 -8.28 -38.87 -47.38
N SER A 207 -7.79 -37.97 -48.24
CA SER A 207 -8.47 -37.30 -49.41
C SER A 207 -9.59 -36.26 -49.12
N GLN A 208 -9.59 -35.05 -49.72
CA GLN A 208 -9.99 -34.63 -51.09
C GLN A 208 -11.49 -34.90 -51.40
N GLN A 209 -12.30 -34.04 -52.07
CA GLN A 209 -11.97 -33.05 -53.13
C GLN A 209 -13.11 -32.01 -53.39
N THR A 210 -12.77 -30.80 -53.89
CA THR A 210 -13.56 -29.88 -54.78
C THR A 210 -14.93 -29.22 -54.44
N ARG A 211 -14.99 -27.92 -54.81
CA ARG A 211 -16.08 -27.13 -55.46
C ARG A 211 -17.32 -26.61 -54.69
N THR A 212 -17.47 -25.27 -54.74
CA THR A 212 -18.73 -24.50 -54.73
C THR A 212 -19.53 -24.71 -56.03
N PRO A 213 -20.88 -24.53 -56.04
CA PRO A 213 -21.43 -23.27 -56.58
C PRO A 213 -22.78 -22.77 -56.00
N SER A 214 -23.11 -21.51 -56.34
CA SER A 214 -24.46 -20.91 -56.54
C SER A 214 -25.50 -20.73 -55.40
N SER A 215 -26.06 -19.52 -55.37
CA SER A 215 -27.29 -19.00 -54.69
C SER A 215 -28.60 -19.48 -55.40
N PRO A 216 -29.85 -19.03 -55.07
CA PRO A 216 -30.32 -18.05 -54.05
C PRO A 216 -31.64 -18.38 -53.27
N ILE A 217 -32.02 -17.49 -52.33
CA ILE A 217 -33.37 -16.89 -52.00
C ILE A 217 -34.63 -17.65 -52.51
N PRO A 218 -35.68 -17.99 -51.68
CA PRO A 218 -36.53 -16.98 -50.97
C PRO A 218 -37.26 -17.33 -49.63
N SER A 219 -37.89 -16.27 -49.07
CA SER A 219 -39.21 -16.21 -48.37
C SER A 219 -39.44 -16.56 -46.87
N HIS A 220 -40.23 -15.68 -46.26
CA HIS A 220 -41.04 -15.71 -45.01
C HIS A 220 -42.13 -16.83 -44.99
N PRO A 221 -42.85 -17.17 -43.87
CA PRO A 221 -43.26 -16.25 -42.78
C PRO A 221 -43.31 -16.79 -41.32
N GLN A 222 -43.82 -15.93 -40.44
CA GLN A 222 -44.18 -16.10 -39.03
C GLN A 222 -45.30 -17.16 -38.82
N PRO A 223 -45.49 -17.72 -37.59
CA PRO A 223 -46.58 -17.21 -36.75
C PRO A 223 -46.32 -17.22 -35.21
N THR A 224 -47.37 -16.97 -34.45
CA THR A 224 -47.46 -16.53 -33.03
C THR A 224 -47.64 -17.67 -31.98
N PRO A 225 -47.56 -17.39 -30.65
CA PRO A 225 -47.40 -18.41 -29.60
C PRO A 225 -48.72 -19.03 -29.09
N ARG A 226 -48.60 -20.05 -28.21
CA ARG A 226 -49.73 -20.66 -27.45
C ARG A 226 -49.52 -20.59 -25.94
N GLN A 227 -50.64 -20.46 -25.23
CA GLN A 227 -50.77 -20.35 -23.77
C GLN A 227 -50.80 -21.74 -23.09
N ARG A 228 -50.67 -21.77 -21.75
CA ARG A 228 -51.25 -22.85 -20.93
C ARG A 228 -51.77 -22.33 -19.58
N VAL A 229 -53.05 -22.57 -19.32
CA VAL A 229 -53.78 -22.46 -18.04
C VAL A 229 -53.69 -23.86 -17.37
N VAL A 230 -53.69 -24.11 -16.05
CA VAL A 230 -54.62 -23.81 -14.92
C VAL A 230 -53.80 -23.98 -13.60
N ALA A 231 -54.25 -23.80 -12.35
CA ALA A 231 -55.58 -23.83 -11.73
C ALA A 231 -55.70 -22.90 -10.48
N ALA A 232 -56.92 -22.80 -9.95
CA ALA A 232 -57.26 -22.11 -8.70
C ALA A 232 -57.85 -23.07 -7.67
N VAL A 233 -57.92 -22.65 -6.40
CA VAL A 233 -58.62 -23.32 -5.28
C VAL A 233 -59.39 -22.26 -4.49
N GLU A 234 -60.58 -22.59 -4.01
CA GLU A 234 -61.53 -21.63 -3.43
C GLU A 234 -61.56 -21.56 -1.90
N ILE A 235 -62.29 -20.54 -1.44
CA ILE A 235 -62.46 -20.03 -0.07
C ILE A 235 -63.31 -20.99 0.81
N PRO A 236 -63.40 -20.74 2.13
CA PRO A 236 -64.64 -20.10 2.59
C PRO A 236 -64.42 -18.92 3.56
N SER A 237 -65.32 -17.93 3.47
CA SER A 237 -65.36 -16.76 4.36
C SER A 237 -66.47 -16.89 5.41
N TYR A 238 -66.32 -16.21 6.55
CA TYR A 238 -67.44 -15.94 7.48
C TYR A 238 -67.53 -14.45 7.80
N THR A 239 -68.76 -13.94 7.86
CA THR A 239 -69.11 -12.54 8.11
C THR A 239 -70.17 -12.44 9.20
N HIS A 240 -70.02 -11.50 10.13
CA HIS A 240 -71.11 -10.90 10.90
C HIS A 240 -70.70 -9.53 11.47
N ALA A 241 -71.68 -8.74 11.92
CA ALA A 241 -71.50 -7.34 12.34
C ALA A 241 -72.56 -6.90 13.38
N GLN A 242 -72.50 -5.61 13.76
CA GLN A 242 -73.48 -4.83 14.55
C GLN A 242 -73.37 -4.93 16.11
N PRO A 243 -73.86 -3.91 16.88
CA PRO A 243 -73.19 -3.45 18.11
C PRO A 243 -74.08 -3.33 19.38
N VAL A 244 -73.47 -2.99 20.53
CA VAL A 244 -74.14 -2.47 21.76
C VAL A 244 -73.26 -1.42 22.47
N ASP A 245 -73.84 -0.66 23.41
CA ASP A 245 -73.38 0.59 24.04
C ASP A 245 -72.81 0.49 25.48
N HIS A 246 -72.19 1.59 25.96
CA HIS A 246 -71.89 1.97 27.37
C HIS A 246 -70.84 1.11 28.16
N ASP A 247 -70.21 1.53 29.27
CA ASP A 247 -70.50 2.59 30.29
C ASP A 247 -69.24 3.34 30.86
N MET A 248 -69.43 4.24 31.85
CA MET A 248 -68.54 5.29 32.40
C MET A 248 -67.27 4.89 33.20
N GLY A 249 -66.32 5.83 33.39
CA GLY A 249 -65.09 5.57 34.18
C GLY A 249 -64.14 6.69 34.72
N ARG A 250 -64.62 7.89 35.13
CA ARG A 250 -63.92 8.89 36.01
C ARG A 250 -62.63 9.64 35.56
N SER A 251 -62.56 10.93 35.92
CA SER A 251 -61.34 11.79 35.93
C SER A 251 -60.66 11.85 37.31
N PRO A 252 -59.48 12.50 37.46
CA PRO A 252 -59.49 13.74 38.29
C PRO A 252 -58.46 14.86 37.99
N LYS A 253 -58.92 16.11 38.17
CA LYS A 253 -58.23 17.26 38.83
C LYS A 253 -56.87 17.79 38.31
N ARG A 254 -56.96 18.65 37.28
CA ARG A 254 -56.59 20.09 37.30
C ARG A 254 -55.87 20.64 38.57
N ARG A 255 -54.74 21.34 38.39
CA ARG A 255 -54.30 22.45 39.27
C ARG A 255 -53.82 23.66 38.42
N ARG A 256 -53.95 24.87 38.96
CA ARG A 256 -53.51 26.15 38.36
C ARG A 256 -52.27 26.67 39.10
N SER A 257 -51.45 27.48 38.43
CA SER A 257 -51.18 28.86 38.89
C SER A 257 -50.79 29.76 37.71
N ASN A 258 -50.74 31.08 37.93
CA ASN A 258 -50.46 32.11 36.92
C ASN A 258 -50.02 33.42 37.62
N ASP A 259 -48.83 33.91 37.28
CA ASP A 259 -48.29 35.26 37.52
C ASP A 259 -47.35 35.57 36.33
N GLY A 260 -47.14 36.79 35.81
CA GLY A 260 -47.15 38.13 36.45
C GLY A 260 -45.68 38.56 36.65
N ARG A 261 -45.15 39.69 36.16
CA ARG A 261 -45.70 40.90 35.49
C ARG A 261 -44.53 41.62 34.75
N ALA A 262 -44.77 42.65 33.92
CA ALA A 262 -43.71 43.41 33.22
C ALA A 262 -44.04 44.90 32.96
N VAL A 263 -43.03 45.80 33.00
CA VAL A 263 -42.90 47.19 32.44
C VAL A 263 -41.57 47.82 32.96
N PRO A 264 -41.07 48.98 32.47
CA PRO A 264 -41.19 49.71 31.18
C PRO A 264 -39.78 49.86 30.49
N VAL A 265 -39.45 50.66 29.44
CA VAL A 265 -39.64 52.09 29.10
C VAL A 265 -39.33 52.35 27.60
N CYS A 266 -40.08 53.27 26.95
CA CYS A 266 -39.88 54.11 25.72
C CYS A 266 -38.88 53.72 24.61
N ASP A 267 -39.13 53.94 23.29
CA ASP A 267 -40.34 54.29 22.49
C ASP A 267 -40.03 53.90 20.99
N VAL A 268 -40.44 54.48 19.82
CA VAL A 268 -41.13 55.71 19.35
C VAL A 268 -41.89 55.37 18.02
N TYR A 269 -42.81 56.23 17.54
CA TYR A 269 -43.55 56.10 16.25
C TYR A 269 -43.69 57.45 15.51
N PRO A 270 -43.85 57.50 14.16
CA PRO A 270 -45.17 57.36 13.47
C PRO A 270 -45.13 56.49 12.18
N GLN A 271 -46.04 55.54 11.93
CA GLN A 271 -47.48 55.60 11.61
C GLN A 271 -47.88 56.04 10.17
N SER A 272 -48.59 55.15 9.45
CA SER A 272 -49.87 55.50 8.77
C SER A 272 -50.77 54.27 8.46
N LYS A 273 -51.91 54.20 9.16
CA LYS A 273 -53.31 53.87 8.74
C LYS A 273 -53.57 52.65 7.80
N ARG A 274 -54.31 51.61 8.22
CA ARG A 274 -55.81 51.44 8.37
C ARG A 274 -56.55 51.33 7.01
N SER A 275 -57.64 50.56 6.81
CA SER A 275 -58.67 49.90 7.67
C SER A 275 -59.08 48.52 7.08
N SER A 276 -59.46 47.46 7.82
CA SER A 276 -60.80 47.11 8.41
C SER A 276 -62.01 47.21 7.42
N GLN A 277 -63.05 46.35 7.46
CA GLN A 277 -63.57 45.50 8.56
C GLN A 277 -64.59 44.39 8.15
N GLN A 278 -64.62 43.28 8.92
CA GLN A 278 -65.75 42.37 9.31
C GLN A 278 -66.70 41.59 8.33
N LYS A 279 -66.93 40.33 8.72
CA LYS A 279 -68.05 39.38 8.43
C LYS A 279 -69.38 39.82 9.12
N PRO A 280 -70.61 39.37 8.72
CA PRO A 280 -71.13 38.00 8.98
C PRO A 280 -72.05 37.41 7.87
N SER A 281 -73.10 36.65 8.21
CA SER A 281 -73.44 35.39 7.50
C SER A 281 -74.93 34.95 7.47
N GLN A 282 -75.28 34.21 6.40
CA GLN A 282 -76.38 33.22 6.25
C GLN A 282 -77.85 33.65 6.02
N ILE A 283 -78.58 32.71 5.37
CA ILE A 283 -80.02 32.34 5.45
C ILE A 283 -80.92 32.54 4.20
N ALA A 284 -81.22 31.38 3.57
CA ALA A 284 -82.48 30.91 2.93
C ALA A 284 -83.04 31.38 1.55
N SER A 285 -83.76 30.41 0.96
CA SER A 285 -84.90 30.47 0.01
C SER A 285 -84.73 30.80 -1.49
N SER A 286 -84.84 29.73 -2.29
CA SER A 286 -85.35 29.62 -3.68
C SER A 286 -86.81 30.17 -3.83
N PRO A 287 -87.48 30.25 -5.02
CA PRO A 287 -87.23 29.46 -6.25
C PRO A 287 -87.52 30.07 -7.65
N LEU A 288 -87.20 29.27 -8.70
CA LEU A 288 -87.78 29.26 -10.08
C LEU A 288 -87.53 30.51 -10.97
N THR A 289 -87.38 30.46 -12.31
CA THR A 289 -87.38 29.37 -13.32
C THR A 289 -86.42 29.76 -14.48
N GLU A 290 -86.41 28.98 -15.57
CA GLU A 290 -85.79 29.24 -16.90
C GLU A 290 -84.28 29.01 -17.06
N LEU A 291 -83.77 28.51 -18.20
CA LEU A 291 -84.22 27.41 -19.08
C LEU A 291 -83.03 27.04 -19.99
N ASN A 292 -82.93 25.77 -20.39
CA ASN A 292 -81.88 25.13 -21.20
C ASN A 292 -81.01 26.02 -22.11
N SER A 293 -79.67 25.89 -21.98
CA SER A 293 -78.79 25.82 -23.15
C SER A 293 -77.56 24.95 -22.88
N SER A 294 -77.17 24.17 -23.89
CA SER A 294 -75.86 23.51 -24.07
C SER A 294 -75.25 22.74 -22.89
N GLN A 295 -75.73 21.51 -22.66
CA GLN A 295 -74.83 20.46 -22.13
C GLN A 295 -73.78 20.12 -23.20
N MET A 296 -72.54 20.61 -23.03
CA MET A 296 -71.37 19.90 -23.56
C MET A 296 -70.78 19.06 -22.43
N PRO A 297 -70.46 17.77 -22.64
CA PRO A 297 -69.69 17.01 -21.66
C PRO A 297 -68.30 17.65 -21.56
N SER A 298 -67.95 18.14 -20.36
CA SER A 298 -66.62 18.67 -20.09
C SER A 298 -65.59 17.56 -20.28
N THR A 299 -64.86 17.59 -21.40
CA THR A 299 -63.73 16.69 -21.62
C THR A 299 -62.73 16.87 -20.48
N PRO A 300 -62.37 15.80 -19.74
CA PRO A 300 -61.41 15.92 -18.66
C PRO A 300 -60.05 16.24 -19.28
N GLN A 301 -59.59 17.49 -19.16
CA GLN A 301 -58.19 17.80 -19.41
C GLN A 301 -57.35 16.93 -18.45
N PRO A 302 -56.36 16.17 -18.96
CA PRO A 302 -55.44 15.47 -18.08
C PRO A 302 -54.69 16.52 -17.27
N SER A 303 -54.88 16.48 -15.94
CA SER A 303 -54.17 17.36 -15.02
C SER A 303 -52.70 16.96 -15.01
N VAL A 304 -51.88 17.69 -15.77
CA VAL A 304 -50.44 17.44 -15.86
C VAL A 304 -49.83 17.61 -14.48
N ASP A 305 -49.21 16.56 -13.96
CA ASP A 305 -48.43 16.62 -12.73
C ASP A 305 -47.10 17.35 -13.01
N TYR A 306 -47.16 18.68 -12.96
CA TYR A 306 -46.00 19.55 -13.15
C TYR A 306 -44.87 19.26 -12.17
N GLN A 307 -45.16 18.74 -10.96
CA GLN A 307 -44.11 18.33 -10.04
C GLN A 307 -43.35 17.11 -10.58
N THR A 308 -44.07 16.06 -10.99
CA THR A 308 -43.43 14.88 -11.60
C THR A 308 -42.69 15.24 -12.89
N VAL A 309 -43.27 16.10 -13.74
CA VAL A 309 -42.61 16.58 -14.97
C VAL A 309 -41.29 17.31 -14.67
N LEU A 310 -41.26 18.24 -13.72
CA LEU A 310 -40.03 18.94 -13.33
C LEU A 310 -38.97 17.99 -12.76
N LEU A 311 -39.37 16.99 -11.97
CA LEU A 311 -38.44 15.98 -11.45
C LEU A 311 -37.89 15.08 -12.56
N THR A 312 -38.69 14.69 -13.55
CA THR A 312 -38.20 13.91 -14.70
C THR A 312 -37.29 14.73 -15.61
N LEU A 313 -37.60 16.01 -15.84
CA LEU A 313 -36.75 16.91 -16.62
C LEU A 313 -35.38 17.12 -15.94
N ALA A 314 -35.35 17.27 -14.61
CA ALA A 314 -34.09 17.39 -13.87
C ALA A 314 -33.17 16.17 -14.10
N GLU A 315 -33.70 14.95 -13.98
CA GLU A 315 -32.90 13.73 -14.18
C GLU A 315 -32.46 13.53 -15.65
N GLU A 316 -33.29 13.91 -16.63
CA GLU A 316 -32.87 13.90 -18.05
C GLU A 316 -31.78 14.95 -18.34
N TYR A 317 -31.88 16.17 -17.79
CA TYR A 317 -30.82 17.19 -17.93
C TYR A 317 -29.50 16.76 -17.26
N ILE A 318 -29.55 16.16 -16.07
CA ILE A 318 -28.35 15.59 -15.42
C ILE A 318 -27.77 14.45 -16.26
N SER A 319 -28.61 13.54 -16.74
CA SER A 319 -28.20 12.43 -17.61
C SER A 319 -27.57 12.89 -18.93
N ALA A 320 -28.08 13.99 -19.51
CA ALA A 320 -27.53 14.63 -20.70
C ALA A 320 -26.15 15.25 -20.39
N ALA A 321 -26.05 16.11 -19.38
CA ALA A 321 -24.79 16.73 -18.97
C ALA A 321 -23.72 15.67 -18.66
N HIS A 322 -24.07 14.68 -17.82
CA HIS A 322 -23.17 13.61 -17.40
C HIS A 322 -22.74 12.66 -18.53
N SER A 323 -23.38 12.71 -19.70
CA SER A 323 -22.90 12.03 -20.91
C SER A 323 -21.71 12.75 -21.57
N MET A 324 -21.60 14.07 -21.39
CA MET A 324 -20.52 14.92 -21.92
C MET A 324 -19.24 14.85 -21.08
N SER A 325 -19.34 14.51 -19.78
CA SER A 325 -18.22 14.51 -18.82
C SER A 325 -16.92 13.87 -19.35
N ALA A 326 -17.02 12.76 -20.07
CA ALA A 326 -15.87 12.02 -20.61
C ALA A 326 -15.18 12.68 -21.82
N SER A 327 -15.83 13.67 -22.45
CA SER A 327 -15.21 14.57 -23.43
C SER A 327 -14.49 15.71 -22.69
N LEU A 328 -15.24 16.43 -21.86
CA LEU A 328 -14.82 17.63 -21.11
C LEU A 328 -13.58 17.37 -20.24
N ALA A 329 -13.58 16.27 -19.48
CA ALA A 329 -12.48 15.90 -18.58
C ALA A 329 -11.14 15.61 -19.28
N THR A 330 -11.10 15.57 -20.62
CA THR A 330 -9.85 15.44 -21.38
C THR A 330 -9.15 16.77 -21.69
N GLY A 331 -9.68 17.90 -21.22
CA GLY A 331 -9.04 19.22 -21.29
C GLY A 331 -8.91 19.84 -22.68
N ASN A 332 -9.38 19.13 -23.73
CA ASN A 332 -9.33 19.56 -25.13
C ASN A 332 -10.73 19.96 -25.66
N ALA A 333 -11.73 20.08 -24.79
CA ALA A 333 -13.09 20.47 -25.18
C ALA A 333 -13.17 22.00 -25.40
N PRO A 334 -13.96 22.47 -26.39
CA PRO A 334 -14.21 23.89 -26.59
C PRO A 334 -15.04 24.47 -25.44
N HIS A 335 -14.89 25.78 -25.19
CA HIS A 335 -15.58 26.47 -24.09
C HIS A 335 -17.11 26.31 -24.16
N GLU A 336 -17.67 26.34 -25.37
CA GLU A 336 -19.09 26.12 -25.68
C GLU A 336 -19.65 24.81 -25.07
N GLN A 337 -18.87 23.72 -25.05
CA GLN A 337 -19.31 22.45 -24.45
C GLN A 337 -19.27 22.47 -22.92
N HIS A 338 -18.41 23.30 -22.32
CA HIS A 338 -18.43 23.55 -20.88
C HIS A 338 -19.61 24.46 -20.48
N GLU A 339 -19.93 25.48 -21.28
CA GLU A 339 -21.11 26.31 -21.10
C GLU A 339 -22.41 25.50 -21.22
N GLU A 340 -22.52 24.63 -22.24
CA GLU A 340 -23.64 23.70 -22.42
C GLU A 340 -23.80 22.77 -21.22
N TYR A 341 -22.71 22.17 -20.72
CA TYR A 341 -22.72 21.33 -19.53
C TYR A 341 -23.24 22.07 -18.29
N CYS A 342 -22.70 23.25 -18.00
CA CYS A 342 -23.12 24.08 -16.87
C CYS A 342 -24.58 24.56 -17.01
N SER A 343 -25.04 24.84 -18.24
CA SER A 343 -26.42 25.20 -18.55
C SER A 343 -27.40 24.05 -18.25
N LEU A 344 -27.05 22.82 -18.65
CA LEU A 344 -27.84 21.62 -18.35
C LEU A 344 -27.91 21.35 -16.83
N ILE A 345 -26.78 21.42 -16.12
CA ILE A 345 -26.73 21.20 -14.66
C ILE A 345 -27.52 22.29 -13.91
N SER A 346 -27.35 23.58 -14.24
CA SER A 346 -28.11 24.66 -13.61
C SER A 346 -29.61 24.58 -13.90
N THR A 347 -30.01 24.17 -15.11
CA THR A 347 -31.42 23.93 -15.44
C THR A 347 -32.01 22.79 -14.60
N ALA A 348 -31.24 21.72 -14.36
CA ALA A 348 -31.67 20.61 -13.50
C ALA A 348 -31.83 21.05 -12.03
N MET A 349 -30.88 21.83 -11.49
CA MET A 349 -30.96 22.37 -10.12
C MET A 349 -32.17 23.30 -9.97
N ALA A 350 -32.38 24.21 -10.92
CA ALA A 350 -33.55 25.10 -10.96
C ALA A 350 -34.89 24.32 -11.00
N CYS A 351 -34.95 23.16 -11.68
CA CYS A 351 -36.12 22.28 -11.64
C CYS A 351 -36.35 21.70 -10.23
N LEU A 352 -35.31 21.21 -9.55
CA LEU A 352 -35.38 20.67 -8.18
C LEU A 352 -35.77 21.76 -7.16
N GLU A 353 -35.18 22.95 -7.26
CA GLU A 353 -35.50 24.12 -6.44
C GLU A 353 -36.93 24.60 -6.66
N SER A 354 -37.40 24.66 -7.91
CA SER A 354 -38.78 25.01 -8.22
C SER A 354 -39.76 24.04 -7.56
N VAL A 355 -39.46 22.74 -7.54
CA VAL A 355 -40.26 21.73 -6.82
C VAL A 355 -40.21 21.92 -5.30
N LEU A 356 -39.08 22.33 -4.72
CA LEU A 356 -38.96 22.60 -3.28
C LEU A 356 -39.63 23.91 -2.84
N ASN A 357 -39.66 24.93 -3.70
CA ASN A 357 -40.13 26.28 -3.37
C ASN A 357 -41.60 26.53 -3.75
N ASN A 358 -42.04 26.03 -4.91
CA ASN A 358 -43.37 26.33 -5.47
C ASN A 358 -44.41 25.24 -5.17
N PHE A 359 -43.99 24.00 -4.89
CA PHE A 359 -44.90 22.87 -4.67
C PHE A 359 -44.87 22.40 -3.22
N ARG A 360 -46.04 22.37 -2.58
CA ARG A 360 -46.16 21.91 -1.19
C ARG A 360 -45.95 20.39 -1.11
N GLN A 361 -44.76 20.00 -0.68
CA GLN A 361 -44.44 18.61 -0.42
C GLN A 361 -45.31 18.07 0.73
N THR A 362 -46.11 17.03 0.43
CA THR A 362 -46.96 16.33 1.41
C THR A 362 -46.26 15.09 1.99
N ASP A 363 -45.22 14.61 1.32
CA ASP A 363 -44.41 13.45 1.68
C ASP A 363 -42.99 13.93 2.04
N ALA A 364 -42.68 13.92 3.34
CA ALA A 364 -41.39 14.36 3.86
C ALA A 364 -40.22 13.50 3.37
N ARG A 365 -40.46 12.24 2.92
CA ARG A 365 -39.43 11.36 2.35
C ARG A 365 -39.08 11.79 0.94
N LYS A 366 -40.08 12.20 0.12
CA LYS A 366 -39.83 12.83 -1.19
C LYS A 366 -39.10 14.16 -1.03
N GLU A 367 -39.58 15.03 -0.13
CA GLU A 367 -38.94 16.33 0.15
C GLU A 367 -37.47 16.17 0.59
N ALA A 368 -37.18 15.21 1.46
CA ALA A 368 -35.82 14.86 1.86
C ALA A 368 -34.96 14.34 0.69
N ARG A 369 -35.49 13.41 -0.14
CA ARG A 369 -34.77 12.91 -1.33
C ARG A 369 -34.44 14.02 -2.33
N ILE A 370 -35.37 14.94 -2.58
CA ILE A 370 -35.16 16.08 -3.49
C ILE A 370 -34.05 17.01 -2.93
N ARG A 371 -34.05 17.29 -1.62
CA ARG A 371 -32.95 18.04 -0.97
C ARG A 371 -31.62 17.31 -1.01
N LEU A 372 -31.60 15.98 -0.82
CA LEU A 372 -30.37 15.19 -0.94
C LEU A 372 -29.84 15.26 -2.38
N ARG A 373 -30.70 15.08 -3.40
CA ARG A 373 -30.30 15.15 -4.82
C ARG A 373 -29.75 16.52 -5.21
N LEU A 374 -30.42 17.61 -4.80
CA LEU A 374 -29.96 18.98 -5.04
C LEU A 374 -28.63 19.27 -4.32
N ALA A 375 -28.50 18.87 -3.05
CA ALA A 375 -27.25 19.02 -2.31
C ALA A 375 -26.10 18.21 -2.94
N THR A 376 -26.34 17.00 -3.44
CA THR A 376 -25.32 16.23 -4.16
C THR A 376 -24.82 16.96 -5.40
N LEU A 377 -25.71 17.56 -6.20
CA LEU A 377 -25.30 18.35 -7.38
C LEU A 377 -24.46 19.57 -6.98
N LEU A 378 -24.89 20.31 -5.96
CA LEU A 378 -24.15 21.47 -5.46
C LEU A 378 -22.77 21.12 -4.89
N VAL A 379 -22.57 19.88 -4.39
CA VAL A 379 -21.29 19.40 -3.85
C VAL A 379 -20.39 18.77 -4.93
N ASP A 380 -20.97 18.10 -5.92
CA ASP A 380 -20.21 17.38 -6.95
C ASP A 380 -19.95 18.24 -8.20
N GLU A 381 -20.66 19.35 -8.42
CA GLU A 381 -20.59 20.19 -9.64
C GLU A 381 -20.40 21.71 -9.42
N CYS A 382 -20.40 22.22 -8.17
CA CYS A 382 -20.38 23.67 -7.88
C CYS A 382 -19.50 24.03 -6.66
N ASP A 383 -19.11 25.30 -6.55
CA ASP A 383 -18.39 25.86 -5.39
C ASP A 383 -19.32 26.47 -4.32
N ASN A 384 -20.64 26.27 -4.43
CA ASN A 384 -21.68 26.89 -3.59
C ASN A 384 -21.86 26.18 -2.23
N ASP A 385 -20.78 25.86 -1.49
CA ASP A 385 -20.93 24.97 -0.32
C ASP A 385 -21.83 25.56 0.79
N GLU A 386 -21.94 26.89 0.94
CA GLU A 386 -22.85 27.49 1.94
C GLU A 386 -24.33 27.18 1.65
N GLU A 387 -24.68 27.11 0.38
CA GLU A 387 -26.03 26.75 -0.07
C GLU A 387 -26.29 25.26 0.12
N ALA A 388 -25.31 24.41 -0.20
CA ALA A 388 -25.35 22.99 0.08
C ALA A 388 -25.47 22.71 1.60
N GLU A 389 -24.67 23.36 2.45
CA GLU A 389 -24.79 23.29 3.91
C GLU A 389 -26.18 23.73 4.40
N ALA A 390 -26.74 24.81 3.84
CA ALA A 390 -28.08 25.29 4.19
C ALA A 390 -29.21 24.32 3.77
N ILE A 391 -29.09 23.68 2.60
CA ILE A 391 -30.04 22.68 2.10
C ILE A 391 -29.94 21.38 2.93
N LEU A 392 -28.72 20.94 3.24
CA LEU A 392 -28.45 19.79 4.10
C LEU A 392 -28.97 20.02 5.53
N GLY A 393 -28.76 21.20 6.12
CA GLY A 393 -29.30 21.55 7.44
C GLY A 393 -30.83 21.50 7.48
N LYS A 394 -31.51 22.05 6.46
CA LYS A 394 -32.98 21.95 6.29
C LYS A 394 -33.42 20.50 6.11
N GLY A 395 -32.68 19.71 5.35
CA GLY A 395 -32.94 18.29 5.10
C GLY A 395 -32.80 17.41 6.35
N ILE A 396 -31.69 17.54 7.09
CA ILE A 396 -31.44 16.79 8.34
C ILE A 396 -32.53 17.09 9.37
N ALA A 397 -32.87 18.37 9.57
CA ALA A 397 -33.93 18.77 10.49
C ALA A 397 -35.32 18.24 10.09
N LEU A 398 -35.60 18.08 8.79
CA LEU A 398 -36.81 17.41 8.31
C LEU A 398 -36.76 15.90 8.61
N CYS A 399 -35.62 15.25 8.33
CA CYS A 399 -35.44 13.82 8.54
C CYS A 399 -35.57 13.42 10.01
N GLU A 400 -35.01 14.20 10.94
CA GLU A 400 -35.14 13.97 12.38
C GLU A 400 -36.59 14.07 12.86
N ARG A 401 -37.33 15.11 12.44
CA ARG A 401 -38.75 15.30 12.78
C ARG A 401 -39.63 14.14 12.29
N ASN A 402 -39.29 13.56 11.14
CA ASN A 402 -40.06 12.49 10.50
C ASN A 402 -39.45 11.08 10.71
N ARG A 403 -38.40 10.94 11.52
CA ARG A 403 -37.68 9.68 11.82
C ARG A 403 -37.14 8.96 10.56
N LEU A 404 -36.72 9.72 9.56
CA LEU A 404 -36.13 9.21 8.31
C LEU A 404 -34.63 8.93 8.48
N THR A 405 -34.31 7.88 9.23
CA THR A 405 -32.95 7.58 9.72
C THR A 405 -31.90 7.50 8.62
N ASP A 406 -32.14 6.73 7.54
CA ASP A 406 -31.15 6.56 6.47
C ASP A 406 -30.92 7.88 5.70
N LEU A 407 -31.97 8.67 5.46
CA LEU A 407 -31.88 9.98 4.81
C LEU A 407 -31.12 11.00 5.68
N LYS A 408 -31.34 11.00 7.01
CA LYS A 408 -30.53 11.80 7.96
C LYS A 408 -29.04 11.49 7.77
N TYR A 409 -28.68 10.21 7.88
CA TYR A 409 -27.27 9.83 7.89
C TYR A 409 -26.60 9.95 6.51
N ALA A 410 -27.35 9.81 5.42
CA ALA A 410 -26.87 10.12 4.06
C ALA A 410 -26.57 11.62 3.89
N MET A 411 -27.45 12.50 4.39
CA MET A 411 -27.19 13.95 4.40
C MET A 411 -26.01 14.31 5.31
N GLN A 412 -25.86 13.67 6.47
CA GLN A 412 -24.70 13.88 7.35
C GLN A 412 -23.39 13.35 6.72
N HIS A 413 -23.43 12.23 5.99
CA HIS A 413 -22.31 11.71 5.21
C HIS A 413 -21.87 12.70 4.12
N LEU A 414 -22.83 13.30 3.40
CA LEU A 414 -22.53 14.34 2.41
C LEU A 414 -22.01 15.64 3.06
N ALA A 415 -22.60 16.07 4.18
CA ALA A 415 -22.13 17.23 4.94
C ALA A 415 -20.71 17.05 5.48
N VAL A 416 -20.30 15.82 5.82
CA VAL A 416 -18.89 15.51 6.15
C VAL A 416 -17.99 15.65 4.92
N ARG A 417 -18.37 15.07 3.77
CA ARG A 417 -17.58 15.20 2.52
C ARG A 417 -17.33 16.67 2.19
N LEU A 418 -18.37 17.50 2.35
CA LEU A 418 -18.33 18.93 2.11
C LEU A 418 -17.46 19.68 3.14
N ALA A 419 -17.65 19.40 4.44
CA ALA A 419 -16.80 19.98 5.48
C ALA A 419 -15.32 19.57 5.36
N PHE A 420 -15.00 18.49 4.64
CA PHE A 420 -13.64 18.00 4.47
C PHE A 420 -12.83 18.81 3.47
N SER A 421 -13.42 19.38 2.40
CA SER A 421 -12.70 20.31 1.51
C SER A 421 -12.29 21.58 2.26
N ARG A 422 -13.20 22.11 3.08
CA ARG A 422 -13.03 23.33 3.88
C ARG A 422 -12.12 23.15 5.10
N SER A 423 -12.31 22.07 5.86
CA SER A 423 -11.66 21.86 7.15
C SER A 423 -11.51 20.36 7.49
N PRO A 424 -10.51 19.66 6.91
CA PRO A 424 -10.35 18.21 7.06
C PRO A 424 -10.40 17.73 8.52
N LYS A 425 -9.69 18.40 9.43
CA LYS A 425 -9.64 18.03 10.85
C LYS A 425 -11.00 18.16 11.56
N ALA A 426 -11.83 19.13 11.17
CA ALA A 426 -13.18 19.27 11.71
C ALA A 426 -14.12 18.19 11.15
N ALA A 427 -14.02 17.89 9.85
CA ALA A 427 -14.79 16.84 9.20
C ALA A 427 -14.49 15.45 9.79
N LEU A 428 -13.21 15.08 9.95
CA LEU A 428 -12.83 13.80 10.58
C LEU A 428 -13.41 13.66 12.00
N LYS A 429 -13.28 14.72 12.83
CA LYS A 429 -13.89 14.78 14.17
C LYS A 429 -15.43 14.76 14.15
N SER A 430 -16.05 15.16 13.04
CA SER A 430 -17.49 15.01 12.83
C SER A 430 -17.87 13.55 12.58
N VAL A 431 -17.12 12.83 11.74
CA VAL A 431 -17.33 11.38 11.55
C VAL A 431 -17.12 10.61 12.85
N ASP A 432 -16.09 10.96 13.64
CA ASP A 432 -15.83 10.31 14.93
C ASP A 432 -17.02 10.42 15.89
N LYS A 433 -17.84 11.48 15.80
CA LYS A 433 -19.12 11.62 16.52
C LYS A 433 -20.25 10.80 15.88
N LEU A 434 -20.36 10.80 14.55
CA LEU A 434 -21.41 10.04 13.84
C LEU A 434 -21.25 8.52 14.05
N VAL A 435 -20.01 8.04 14.16
CA VAL A 435 -19.70 6.66 14.59
C VAL A 435 -20.27 6.40 16.00
N GLN A 436 -19.99 7.28 16.97
CA GLN A 436 -20.49 7.14 18.35
C GLN A 436 -22.03 7.22 18.43
N GLU A 437 -22.66 8.07 17.62
CA GLU A 437 -24.14 8.18 17.52
C GLU A 437 -24.75 6.90 16.93
N ALA A 438 -24.19 6.38 15.84
CA ALA A 438 -24.64 5.15 15.20
C ALA A 438 -24.41 3.91 16.09
N GLU A 439 -23.32 3.85 16.85
CA GLU A 439 -23.02 2.78 17.82
C GLU A 439 -24.00 2.80 19.00
N ALA A 440 -24.26 3.99 19.58
CA ALA A 440 -25.24 4.14 20.67
C ALA A 440 -26.67 3.76 20.24
N LEU A 441 -27.01 3.97 18.97
CA LEU A 441 -28.30 3.61 18.37
C LEU A 441 -28.32 2.19 17.75
N ARG A 442 -27.20 1.45 17.80
CA ARG A 442 -27.03 0.12 17.19
C ARG A 442 -27.38 0.05 15.69
N LEU A 443 -27.06 1.11 14.95
CA LEU A 443 -27.29 1.23 13.51
C LEU A 443 -26.10 0.66 12.74
N THR A 444 -25.90 -0.66 12.85
CA THR A 444 -24.71 -1.40 12.40
C THR A 444 -24.26 -1.04 10.97
N HIS A 445 -25.19 -0.91 10.01
CA HIS A 445 -24.85 -0.53 8.64
C HIS A 445 -24.26 0.89 8.54
N TRP A 446 -24.73 1.83 9.35
CA TRP A 446 -24.15 3.16 9.47
C TRP A 446 -22.84 3.19 10.26
N VAL A 447 -22.66 2.31 11.25
CA VAL A 447 -21.37 2.13 11.95
C VAL A 447 -20.29 1.71 10.95
N TYR A 448 -20.56 0.72 10.10
CA TYR A 448 -19.65 0.33 9.02
C TYR A 448 -19.39 1.47 8.03
N THR A 449 -20.44 2.11 7.51
CA THR A 449 -20.35 3.21 6.54
C THR A 449 -19.52 4.39 7.07
N PHE A 450 -19.78 4.87 8.29
CA PHE A 450 -19.02 5.99 8.86
C PHE A 450 -17.58 5.61 9.21
N ARG A 451 -17.31 4.39 9.67
CA ARG A 451 -15.94 3.93 9.92
C ARG A 451 -15.15 3.80 8.61
N PHE A 452 -15.74 3.32 7.52
CA PHE A 452 -15.10 3.34 6.20
C PHE A 452 -14.89 4.76 5.66
N LEU A 453 -15.87 5.67 5.82
CA LEU A 453 -15.70 7.09 5.46
C LEU A 453 -14.50 7.72 6.22
N ARG A 454 -14.39 7.47 7.53
CA ARG A 454 -13.29 7.95 8.37
C ARG A 454 -11.92 7.45 7.94
N VAL A 455 -11.86 6.20 7.45
CA VAL A 455 -10.66 5.60 6.86
C VAL A 455 -10.33 6.27 5.52
N SER A 456 -11.29 6.37 4.60
CA SER A 456 -11.09 6.95 3.26
C SER A 456 -10.60 8.41 3.31
N LEU A 457 -11.27 9.26 4.10
CA LEU A 457 -10.87 10.67 4.29
C LEU A 457 -9.49 10.79 4.97
N GLY A 458 -9.16 9.89 5.89
CA GLY A 458 -7.83 9.83 6.51
C GLY A 458 -6.73 9.42 5.51
N LEU A 459 -7.01 8.46 4.63
CA LEU A 459 -6.07 8.01 3.59
C LEU A 459 -5.83 9.06 2.50
N GLN A 460 -6.87 9.86 2.17
CA GLN A 460 -6.78 11.00 1.25
C GLN A 460 -5.87 12.11 1.78
N LEU A 461 -5.91 12.42 3.09
CA LEU A 461 -4.97 13.38 3.69
C LEU A 461 -3.50 12.93 3.60
N GLY A 462 -3.24 11.62 3.56
CA GLY A 462 -1.90 11.04 3.46
C GLY A 462 -0.93 11.34 4.63
N THR A 463 -1.33 12.11 5.63
CA THR A 463 -0.45 12.51 6.75
C THR A 463 -0.16 11.35 7.71
N HIS A 464 1.11 11.16 8.08
CA HIS A 464 1.53 10.08 8.98
C HIS A 464 0.87 10.15 10.38
N SER A 465 0.45 11.33 10.83
CA SER A 465 -0.30 11.50 12.08
C SER A 465 -1.62 10.73 12.10
N GLU A 466 -2.35 10.69 10.97
CA GLU A 466 -3.66 10.04 10.89
C GLU A 466 -3.56 8.51 10.80
N LEU A 467 -2.45 7.94 10.33
CA LEU A 467 -2.28 6.48 10.18
C LEU A 467 -2.60 5.73 11.49
N SER A 468 -2.17 6.29 12.63
CA SER A 468 -2.45 5.74 13.96
C SER A 468 -3.92 5.81 14.39
N SER A 469 -4.71 6.71 13.81
CA SER A 469 -6.16 6.78 14.01
C SER A 469 -6.88 5.84 13.04
N ILE A 470 -6.49 5.84 11.76
CA ILE A 470 -7.05 4.96 10.72
C ILE A 470 -6.93 3.49 11.15
N ALA A 471 -5.77 3.07 11.65
CA ALA A 471 -5.55 1.72 12.18
C ALA A 471 -6.53 1.35 13.32
N LYS A 472 -6.91 2.30 14.19
CA LYS A 472 -7.92 2.06 15.26
C LYS A 472 -9.32 1.91 14.69
N HIS A 473 -9.68 2.64 13.64
CA HIS A 473 -10.98 2.44 12.98
C HIS A 473 -11.04 1.11 12.25
N LEU A 474 -9.94 0.65 11.65
CA LEU A 474 -9.82 -0.65 10.98
C LEU A 474 -9.85 -1.83 11.97
N ALA A 475 -9.10 -1.76 13.08
CA ALA A 475 -9.15 -2.79 14.13
C ALA A 475 -10.56 -2.93 14.74
N ALA A 476 -11.25 -1.82 14.97
CA ALA A 476 -12.63 -1.83 15.45
C ALA A 476 -13.64 -2.28 14.37
N LEU A 477 -13.42 -1.95 13.09
CA LEU A 477 -14.19 -2.53 11.97
C LEU A 477 -14.07 -4.06 11.95
N HIS A 478 -12.85 -4.58 12.14
CA HIS A 478 -12.61 -6.02 12.20
C HIS A 478 -13.31 -6.67 13.39
N ALA A 479 -13.24 -6.05 14.59
CA ALA A 479 -13.91 -6.58 15.79
C ALA A 479 -15.44 -6.64 15.63
N THR A 480 -16.09 -5.55 15.20
CA THR A 480 -17.55 -5.54 14.97
C THR A 480 -17.94 -6.52 13.86
N ALA A 481 -17.14 -6.62 12.79
CA ALA A 481 -17.37 -7.56 11.70
C ALA A 481 -17.08 -9.03 12.06
N GLU A 482 -16.32 -9.30 13.11
CA GLU A 482 -16.12 -10.63 13.67
C GLU A 482 -17.32 -11.03 14.53
N GLU A 483 -17.79 -10.13 15.41
CA GLU A 483 -19.00 -10.31 16.22
C GLU A 483 -20.28 -10.51 15.36
N ASP A 484 -20.44 -9.74 14.28
CA ASP A 484 -21.59 -9.86 13.34
C ASP A 484 -21.42 -10.96 12.27
N GLY A 485 -20.25 -11.60 12.17
CA GLY A 485 -19.93 -12.56 11.09
C GLY A 485 -19.84 -11.97 9.68
N ARG A 486 -19.51 -10.67 9.53
CA ARG A 486 -19.42 -9.94 8.25
C ARG A 486 -18.05 -10.13 7.59
N VAL A 487 -17.80 -11.33 7.06
CA VAL A 487 -16.56 -11.69 6.34
C VAL A 487 -16.18 -10.66 5.25
N ALA A 488 -17.15 -10.15 4.48
CA ALA A 488 -16.90 -9.13 3.46
C ALA A 488 -16.29 -7.83 4.04
N VAL A 489 -16.76 -7.40 5.21
CA VAL A 489 -16.22 -6.21 5.91
C VAL A 489 -14.83 -6.50 6.48
N GLN A 490 -14.59 -7.68 7.07
CA GLN A 490 -13.26 -8.09 7.57
C GLN A 490 -12.21 -8.07 6.44
N VAL A 491 -12.55 -8.64 5.27
CA VAL A 491 -11.66 -8.69 4.10
C VAL A 491 -11.30 -7.29 3.59
N VAL A 492 -12.26 -6.37 3.52
CA VAL A 492 -12.01 -4.99 3.07
C VAL A 492 -11.25 -4.18 4.14
N ALA A 493 -11.54 -4.38 5.42
CA ALA A 493 -10.79 -3.77 6.52
C ALA A 493 -9.32 -4.22 6.50
N ALA A 494 -9.05 -5.52 6.38
CA ALA A 494 -7.70 -6.07 6.27
C ALA A 494 -6.97 -5.54 5.01
N ALA A 495 -7.64 -5.47 3.85
CA ALA A 495 -7.05 -4.91 2.63
C ALA A 495 -6.61 -3.44 2.81
N LEU A 496 -7.41 -2.63 3.51
CA LEU A 496 -7.07 -1.24 3.84
C LEU A 496 -6.00 -1.14 4.95
N GLU A 497 -5.95 -2.10 5.88
CA GLU A 497 -4.93 -2.15 6.94
C GLU A 497 -3.52 -2.41 6.36
N ILE A 498 -3.43 -3.30 5.35
CA ILE A 498 -2.21 -3.53 4.58
C ILE A 498 -1.72 -2.22 3.94
N VAL A 499 -2.62 -1.43 3.36
CA VAL A 499 -2.28 -0.10 2.79
C VAL A 499 -1.82 0.90 3.86
N VAL A 500 -2.41 0.89 5.05
CA VAL A 500 -1.97 1.73 6.19
C VAL A 500 -0.57 1.34 6.64
N HIS A 501 -0.30 0.04 6.81
CA HIS A 501 1.01 -0.46 7.23
C HIS A 501 2.10 -0.17 6.20
N LEU A 502 1.83 -0.36 4.90
CA LEU A 502 2.78 -0.03 3.82
C LEU A 502 3.06 1.49 3.67
N ARG A 503 2.23 2.36 4.27
CA ARG A 503 2.48 3.82 4.38
C ARG A 503 3.08 4.23 5.73
N SER A 504 3.30 3.28 6.64
CA SER A 504 3.88 3.50 7.97
C SER A 504 5.40 3.57 7.90
N PRO A 505 6.07 4.50 8.62
CA PRO A 505 7.52 4.54 8.76
C PRO A 505 8.07 3.53 9.80
N SER A 506 7.25 2.58 10.26
CA SER A 506 7.67 1.54 11.22
C SER A 506 8.64 0.55 10.58
N PRO A 507 9.71 0.08 11.27
CA PRO A 507 10.55 -1.01 10.76
C PRO A 507 9.73 -2.29 10.54
N ASP A 508 8.75 -2.55 11.41
CA ASP A 508 7.89 -3.74 11.37
C ASP A 508 6.76 -3.63 10.33
N ALA A 509 6.72 -2.55 9.53
CA ALA A 509 5.61 -2.24 8.62
C ALA A 509 5.25 -3.40 7.68
N VAL A 510 6.26 -4.08 7.12
CA VAL A 510 6.02 -5.21 6.20
C VAL A 510 5.55 -6.45 6.95
N ASP A 511 5.94 -6.65 8.21
CA ASP A 511 5.45 -7.77 9.04
C ASP A 511 4.05 -7.52 9.59
N MET A 512 3.66 -6.25 9.80
CA MET A 512 2.28 -5.86 10.11
C MET A 512 1.39 -6.03 8.88
N ALA A 513 1.84 -5.53 7.71
CA ALA A 513 1.18 -5.77 6.42
C ALA A 513 1.02 -7.28 6.12
N SER A 514 2.06 -8.09 6.35
CA SER A 514 2.01 -9.55 6.11
C SER A 514 1.03 -10.27 7.04
N ARG A 515 0.82 -9.78 8.27
CA ARG A 515 -0.19 -10.31 9.19
C ARG A 515 -1.61 -9.99 8.75
N ALA A 516 -1.87 -8.73 8.35
CA ALA A 516 -3.18 -8.34 7.80
C ALA A 516 -3.47 -9.06 6.46
N MET A 517 -2.44 -9.32 5.64
CA MET A 517 -2.53 -10.15 4.44
C MET A 517 -2.95 -11.59 4.77
N ALA A 518 -2.35 -12.20 5.79
CA ALA A 518 -2.73 -13.55 6.24
C ALA A 518 -4.20 -13.60 6.73
N ALA A 519 -4.66 -12.57 7.46
CA ALA A 519 -6.06 -12.44 7.88
C ALA A 519 -7.02 -12.35 6.69
N ALA A 520 -6.72 -11.54 5.66
CA ALA A 520 -7.53 -11.49 4.44
C ALA A 520 -7.52 -12.83 3.68
N GLN A 521 -6.41 -13.58 3.71
CA GLN A 521 -6.25 -14.85 3.01
C GLN A 521 -6.98 -16.04 3.67
N THR A 522 -7.39 -15.97 4.95
CA THR A 522 -8.24 -17.02 5.56
C THR A 522 -9.54 -17.19 4.77
N HIS A 523 -10.07 -16.09 4.23
CA HIS A 523 -11.33 -16.01 3.50
C HIS A 523 -11.15 -16.16 1.98
N GLN A 524 -9.96 -16.53 1.47
CA GLN A 524 -9.65 -16.51 0.02
C GLN A 524 -10.54 -17.40 -0.86
N LEU A 525 -11.18 -18.42 -0.27
CA LEU A 525 -12.11 -19.34 -0.92
C LEU A 525 -13.59 -18.99 -0.68
N GLY A 526 -13.88 -18.08 0.25
CA GLY A 526 -15.25 -17.71 0.64
C GLY A 526 -16.03 -17.02 -0.50
N PRO A 527 -17.36 -17.17 -0.55
CA PRO A 527 -18.20 -16.53 -1.57
C PRO A 527 -18.08 -15.00 -1.57
N GLU A 528 -17.78 -14.39 -0.41
CA GLU A 528 -17.59 -12.95 -0.23
C GLU A 528 -16.34 -12.46 -0.98
N MET A 529 -15.23 -13.18 -0.88
CA MET A 529 -14.00 -12.90 -1.64
C MET A 529 -14.21 -13.13 -3.14
N GLN A 530 -15.01 -14.13 -3.52
CA GLN A 530 -15.35 -14.40 -4.92
C GLN A 530 -16.20 -13.29 -5.54
N ALA A 531 -17.10 -12.65 -4.75
CA ALA A 531 -17.92 -11.53 -5.17
C ALA A 531 -17.16 -10.20 -5.33
N MET A 532 -15.93 -10.09 -4.82
CA MET A 532 -15.11 -8.86 -4.85
C MET A 532 -13.77 -9.07 -5.60
N PRO A 533 -13.77 -9.36 -6.92
CA PRO A 533 -12.53 -9.57 -7.68
C PRO A 533 -11.60 -8.34 -7.69
N GLN A 534 -12.14 -7.12 -7.53
CA GLN A 534 -11.41 -5.88 -7.31
C GLN A 534 -10.48 -6.01 -6.08
N ILE A 535 -11.01 -6.44 -4.94
CA ILE A 535 -10.28 -6.58 -3.67
C ILE A 535 -9.30 -7.76 -3.74
N ARG A 536 -9.66 -8.88 -4.36
CA ARG A 536 -8.70 -9.96 -4.60
C ARG A 536 -7.51 -9.50 -5.44
N GLY A 537 -7.77 -8.73 -6.50
CA GLY A 537 -6.72 -8.12 -7.33
C GLY A 537 -5.85 -7.14 -6.54
N LEU A 538 -6.44 -6.33 -5.67
CA LEU A 538 -5.70 -5.48 -4.73
C LEU A 538 -4.77 -6.30 -3.83
N LEU A 539 -5.28 -7.37 -3.21
CA LEU A 539 -4.48 -8.23 -2.33
C LEU A 539 -3.32 -8.89 -3.08
N ASP A 540 -3.52 -9.37 -4.31
CA ASP A 540 -2.44 -9.88 -5.17
C ASP A 540 -1.38 -8.80 -5.47
N CYS A 541 -1.79 -7.55 -5.75
CA CYS A 541 -0.87 -6.42 -5.94
C CYS A 541 -0.12 -6.01 -4.66
N LEU A 542 -0.80 -5.97 -3.51
CA LEU A 542 -0.21 -5.64 -2.21
C LEU A 542 0.77 -6.73 -1.74
N ASP A 543 0.49 -8.00 -2.04
CA ASP A 543 1.37 -9.13 -1.73
C ASP A 543 2.70 -9.03 -2.50
N ALA A 544 2.66 -8.58 -3.75
CA ALA A 544 3.85 -8.25 -4.54
C ALA A 544 4.58 -7.00 -4.00
N ALA A 545 3.85 -5.95 -3.63
CA ALA A 545 4.41 -4.73 -3.04
C ALA A 545 5.15 -5.01 -1.71
N CYS A 546 4.62 -5.90 -0.86
CA CYS A 546 5.31 -6.36 0.34
C CYS A 546 6.67 -6.99 -0.01
N SER A 547 6.73 -7.90 -0.99
CA SER A 547 7.99 -8.53 -1.43
C SER A 547 9.02 -7.55 -2.00
N LEU A 548 8.56 -6.51 -2.71
CA LEU A 548 9.42 -5.43 -3.23
C LEU A 548 10.10 -4.66 -2.09
N LEU A 549 9.33 -4.30 -1.05
CA LEU A 549 9.83 -3.60 0.14
C LEU A 549 10.67 -4.49 1.06
N SER A 550 10.44 -5.82 1.07
CA SER A 550 11.35 -6.80 1.68
C SER A 550 12.66 -7.00 0.91
N PHE A 551 12.87 -6.27 -0.21
CA PHE A 551 14.03 -6.42 -1.10
C PHE A 551 14.26 -7.86 -1.61
N ASN A 552 13.17 -8.61 -1.86
CA ASN A 552 13.24 -9.98 -2.38
C ASN A 552 12.77 -10.04 -3.85
N PRO A 553 13.66 -9.79 -4.83
CA PRO A 553 13.28 -9.63 -6.24
C PRO A 553 12.77 -10.90 -6.90
N ASP A 554 13.20 -12.09 -6.44
CA ASP A 554 12.70 -13.35 -7.00
C ASP A 554 11.28 -13.66 -6.52
N LEU A 555 10.98 -13.42 -5.23
CA LEU A 555 9.63 -13.55 -4.70
C LEU A 555 8.68 -12.46 -5.21
N ALA A 556 9.17 -11.24 -5.39
CA ALA A 556 8.40 -10.15 -5.99
C ALA A 556 7.97 -10.53 -7.42
N PHE A 557 8.93 -10.90 -8.28
CA PHE A 557 8.64 -11.30 -9.66
C PHE A 557 7.73 -12.54 -9.74
N ALA A 558 7.92 -13.55 -8.89
CA ALA A 558 7.03 -14.72 -8.85
C ALA A 558 5.59 -14.36 -8.46
N LYS A 559 5.40 -13.36 -7.58
CA LYS A 559 4.07 -12.83 -7.24
C LYS A 559 3.48 -12.00 -8.38
N THR A 560 4.24 -11.19 -9.12
CA THR A 560 3.65 -10.41 -10.23
C THR A 560 3.19 -11.28 -11.39
N GLN A 561 3.91 -12.37 -11.69
CA GLN A 561 3.41 -13.40 -12.62
C GLN A 561 2.10 -14.07 -12.14
N ARG A 562 1.89 -14.16 -10.82
CA ARG A 562 0.61 -14.60 -10.23
C ARG A 562 -0.50 -13.56 -10.43
N ILE A 563 -0.20 -12.25 -10.33
CA ILE A 563 -1.17 -11.17 -10.64
C ILE A 563 -1.65 -11.32 -12.08
N GLU A 564 -0.73 -11.37 -13.05
CA GLU A 564 -1.03 -11.50 -14.49
C GLU A 564 -1.93 -12.72 -14.75
N THR A 565 -1.53 -13.89 -14.23
CA THR A 565 -2.30 -15.14 -14.35
C THR A 565 -3.70 -15.06 -13.71
N ASN A 566 -3.82 -14.41 -12.55
CA ASN A 566 -5.10 -14.26 -11.84
C ASN A 566 -6.04 -13.25 -12.52
N LEU A 567 -5.51 -12.20 -13.16
CA LEU A 567 -6.31 -11.25 -13.92
C LEU A 567 -6.81 -11.86 -15.23
N ASP A 568 -5.92 -12.50 -16.00
CA ASP A 568 -6.25 -13.05 -17.32
C ASP A 568 -7.28 -14.19 -17.22
N SER A 569 -7.09 -15.11 -16.28
CA SER A 569 -8.06 -16.20 -16.02
C SER A 569 -9.44 -15.69 -15.58
N LYS A 570 -9.51 -14.49 -14.98
CA LYS A 570 -10.76 -13.81 -14.58
C LYS A 570 -11.27 -12.79 -15.58
N THR A 571 -10.75 -12.78 -16.83
CA THR A 571 -11.11 -11.77 -17.84
C THR A 571 -12.62 -11.63 -18.11
N ARG A 572 -13.40 -12.69 -17.89
CA ARG A 572 -14.86 -12.75 -18.13
C ARG A 572 -15.72 -12.84 -16.86
N ASP A 573 -15.13 -12.61 -15.69
CA ASP A 573 -15.83 -12.69 -14.40
C ASP A 573 -16.86 -11.54 -14.27
N LEU A 574 -18.14 -11.90 -14.11
CA LEU A 574 -19.29 -10.98 -14.12
C LEU A 574 -19.37 -10.07 -12.88
N ALA A 575 -18.58 -10.33 -11.84
CA ALA A 575 -18.44 -9.42 -10.70
C ALA A 575 -17.61 -8.16 -11.02
N TRP A 576 -16.88 -8.14 -12.15
CA TRP A 576 -16.26 -6.91 -12.67
C TRP A 576 -17.30 -5.98 -13.29
N ARG A 577 -17.55 -4.86 -12.60
CA ARG A 577 -18.31 -3.73 -13.16
C ARG A 577 -17.38 -2.81 -13.97
N LYS A 578 -17.93 -2.20 -15.02
CA LYS A 578 -17.21 -1.35 -16.00
C LYS A 578 -16.70 -0.04 -15.39
N ASP A 579 -17.53 0.57 -14.55
CA ASP A 579 -17.28 1.78 -13.76
C ASP A 579 -16.11 1.64 -12.76
N GLY A 580 -15.82 0.43 -12.30
CA GLY A 580 -14.88 0.17 -11.20
C GLY A 580 -15.55 0.14 -9.81
N SER A 581 -16.88 0.01 -9.75
CA SER A 581 -17.60 -0.16 -8.49
C SER A 581 -17.61 -1.62 -8.02
N PHE A 582 -17.73 -1.82 -6.71
CA PHE A 582 -17.99 -3.10 -6.08
C PHE A 582 -18.88 -2.93 -4.84
N GLU A 583 -19.46 -4.03 -4.37
CA GLU A 583 -20.46 -4.04 -3.29
C GLU A 583 -19.99 -4.91 -2.12
N VAL A 584 -20.08 -4.37 -0.90
CA VAL A 584 -19.66 -5.04 0.35
C VAL A 584 -20.88 -5.30 1.22
N GLU A 585 -21.14 -6.56 1.57
CA GLU A 585 -22.33 -6.92 2.33
C GLU A 585 -22.24 -6.54 3.81
N LEU A 586 -23.23 -5.77 4.30
CA LEU A 586 -23.32 -5.30 5.68
C LEU A 586 -24.30 -6.11 6.55
N GLY A 587 -25.13 -6.97 5.95
CA GLY A 587 -26.18 -7.74 6.63
C GLY A 587 -27.61 -7.31 6.26
N PRO A 588 -28.66 -7.86 6.91
CA PRO A 588 -30.06 -7.69 6.51
C PRO A 588 -30.55 -6.23 6.62
N SER A 589 -31.41 -5.79 5.68
CA SER A 589 -32.07 -4.48 5.72
C SER A 589 -33.57 -4.55 5.42
N SER A 590 -34.34 -3.84 6.24
CA SER A 590 -35.79 -3.66 6.12
C SER A 590 -36.17 -2.49 5.20
N ASN A 591 -35.24 -1.62 4.80
CA ASN A 591 -35.56 -0.49 3.93
C ASN A 591 -35.56 -0.92 2.46
N GLU A 592 -36.76 -1.07 1.88
CA GLU A 592 -36.92 -1.46 0.48
C GLU A 592 -36.40 -0.41 -0.52
N ASN A 593 -36.32 0.86 -0.09
CA ASN A 593 -35.85 1.98 -0.90
C ASN A 593 -34.47 2.49 -0.43
N LEU A 594 -33.61 1.59 0.09
CA LEU A 594 -32.32 1.95 0.67
C LEU A 594 -31.44 2.78 -0.29
N GLU A 595 -31.49 2.48 -1.59
CA GLU A 595 -30.69 3.18 -2.61
C GLU A 595 -31.13 4.63 -2.80
N GLN A 596 -32.45 4.89 -2.86
CA GLN A 596 -32.99 6.24 -2.98
C GLN A 596 -32.90 7.04 -1.68
N ASP A 597 -33.01 6.37 -0.53
CA ASP A 597 -32.88 7.02 0.79
C ASP A 597 -31.42 7.32 1.16
N THR A 598 -30.45 6.55 0.65
CA THR A 598 -29.03 6.77 0.94
C THR A 598 -28.27 7.52 -0.15
N GLY A 599 -28.96 7.98 -1.21
CA GLY A 599 -28.31 8.68 -2.33
C GLY A 599 -27.28 7.83 -3.06
N GLY A 600 -27.49 6.50 -3.11
CA GLY A 600 -26.57 5.55 -3.74
C GLY A 600 -25.42 5.06 -2.85
N ILE A 601 -25.28 5.50 -1.59
CA ILE A 601 -24.23 4.98 -0.68
C ILE A 601 -24.44 3.48 -0.40
N MET A 602 -25.69 3.05 -0.21
CA MET A 602 -26.05 1.64 0.03
C MET A 602 -27.19 1.17 -0.87
N ARG A 603 -27.07 -0.03 -1.43
CA ARG A 603 -28.11 -0.71 -2.21
C ARG A 603 -28.66 -1.92 -1.46
N ARG A 604 -29.92 -2.28 -1.70
CA ARG A 604 -30.50 -3.54 -1.20
C ARG A 604 -30.23 -4.67 -2.19
N SER A 605 -29.53 -5.71 -1.73
CA SER A 605 -29.32 -6.97 -2.44
C SER A 605 -30.65 -7.69 -2.73
N LYS A 606 -30.65 -8.57 -3.73
CA LYS A 606 -31.80 -9.43 -4.08
C LYS A 606 -32.27 -10.31 -2.92
N PHE A 607 -31.38 -10.60 -1.96
CA PHE A 607 -31.67 -11.37 -0.75
C PHE A 607 -32.12 -10.52 0.45
N GLY A 608 -32.29 -9.20 0.26
CA GLY A 608 -32.76 -8.27 1.29
C GLY A 608 -31.66 -7.57 2.10
N ASN A 609 -30.39 -7.93 1.89
CA ASN A 609 -29.25 -7.41 2.65
C ASN A 609 -28.79 -6.04 2.13
N ALA A 610 -28.30 -5.16 3.01
CA ALA A 610 -27.64 -3.92 2.65
C ALA A 610 -26.24 -4.20 2.10
N MET A 611 -25.91 -3.57 0.97
CA MET A 611 -24.61 -3.58 0.33
C MET A 611 -24.06 -2.14 0.33
N LEU A 612 -22.88 -1.93 0.91
CA LEU A 612 -22.14 -0.67 0.79
C LEU A 612 -21.47 -0.61 -0.58
N ILE A 613 -21.69 0.47 -1.34
CA ILE A 613 -21.08 0.64 -2.66
C ILE A 613 -19.74 1.35 -2.50
N PHE A 614 -18.68 0.71 -2.97
CA PHE A 614 -17.36 1.33 -3.14
C PHE A 614 -17.11 1.62 -4.62
N GLN A 615 -16.56 2.79 -4.91
CA GLN A 615 -16.02 3.16 -6.21
C GLN A 615 -14.52 3.35 -6.04
N TRP A 616 -13.69 2.55 -6.73
CA TRP A 616 -12.24 2.54 -6.46
C TRP A 616 -11.37 2.36 -7.72
N ILE A 617 -11.39 1.19 -8.38
CA ILE A 617 -10.48 0.90 -9.49
C ILE A 617 -11.22 0.19 -10.63
N THR A 618 -11.04 0.70 -11.85
CA THR A 618 -11.46 -0.03 -13.05
C THR A 618 -10.54 -1.22 -13.31
N LYS A 619 -11.05 -2.24 -13.99
CA LYS A 619 -10.24 -3.40 -14.44
C LYS A 619 -8.98 -2.95 -15.20
N THR A 620 -9.11 -1.94 -16.06
CA THR A 620 -8.02 -1.35 -16.86
C THR A 620 -6.91 -0.74 -16.00
N GLN A 621 -7.26 0.03 -14.98
CA GLN A 621 -6.30 0.62 -14.05
C GLN A 621 -5.59 -0.44 -13.20
N LEU A 622 -6.29 -1.53 -12.82
CA LEU A 622 -5.65 -2.65 -12.13
C LEU A 622 -4.64 -3.39 -13.02
N TYR A 623 -4.93 -3.56 -14.32
CA TYR A 623 -3.93 -4.08 -15.28
C TYR A 623 -2.72 -3.13 -15.39
N ALA A 624 -2.93 -1.82 -15.48
CA ALA A 624 -1.83 -0.85 -15.51
C ALA A 624 -0.95 -0.93 -14.23
N LEU A 625 -1.57 -1.10 -13.05
CA LEU A 625 -0.86 -1.32 -11.78
C LEU A 625 -0.09 -2.66 -11.75
N ALA A 626 -0.68 -3.73 -12.28
CA ALA A 626 -0.02 -5.03 -12.39
C ALA A 626 1.23 -4.95 -13.28
N TYR A 627 1.11 -4.33 -14.46
CA TYR A 627 2.24 -4.08 -15.36
C TYR A 627 3.33 -3.20 -14.72
N ALA A 628 2.93 -2.16 -13.97
CA ALA A 628 3.89 -1.34 -13.21
C ALA A 628 4.68 -2.18 -12.18
N LEU A 629 4.00 -3.02 -11.40
CA LEU A 629 4.62 -3.91 -10.42
C LEU A 629 5.53 -4.97 -11.07
N SER A 630 5.13 -5.57 -12.21
CA SER A 630 6.00 -6.46 -13.00
C SER A 630 7.25 -5.74 -13.52
N GLY A 631 7.09 -4.51 -14.00
CA GLY A 631 8.19 -3.61 -14.37
C GLY A 631 9.16 -3.38 -13.21
N PHE A 632 8.68 -2.93 -12.06
CA PHE A 632 9.50 -2.66 -10.87
C PHE A 632 10.22 -3.92 -10.35
N SER A 633 9.52 -5.06 -10.34
CA SER A 633 10.10 -6.37 -9.94
C SER A 633 11.20 -6.82 -10.90
N MET A 634 10.99 -6.67 -12.21
CA MET A 634 12.00 -6.96 -13.23
C MET A 634 13.20 -6.01 -13.12
N MET A 635 12.98 -4.72 -12.84
CA MET A 635 14.07 -3.76 -12.58
C MET A 635 14.90 -4.17 -11.36
N GLN A 636 14.27 -4.43 -10.21
CA GLN A 636 14.98 -4.83 -8.99
C GLN A 636 15.81 -6.11 -9.20
N LYS A 637 15.26 -7.08 -9.95
CA LYS A 637 15.92 -8.35 -10.27
C LYS A 637 17.10 -8.20 -11.23
N THR A 638 16.91 -7.48 -12.34
CA THR A 638 17.89 -7.40 -13.44
C THR A 638 18.95 -6.33 -13.20
N MET A 639 18.57 -5.15 -12.69
CA MET A 639 19.48 -4.01 -12.48
C MET A 639 20.46 -4.23 -11.32
N ALA A 640 20.13 -5.05 -10.33
CA ALA A 640 21.06 -5.45 -9.27
C ALA A 640 22.09 -6.49 -9.78
N ARG A 641 21.59 -7.56 -10.41
CA ARG A 641 22.40 -8.74 -10.79
C ARG A 641 23.22 -8.52 -12.06
N THR A 642 22.65 -7.87 -13.08
CA THR A 642 23.30 -7.63 -14.37
C THR A 642 22.86 -6.27 -14.95
N PRO A 643 23.25 -5.15 -14.34
CA PRO A 643 23.06 -3.83 -14.95
C PRO A 643 23.73 -3.79 -16.33
N GLY A 644 23.17 -3.00 -17.25
CA GLY A 644 23.59 -3.00 -18.66
C GLY A 644 23.31 -4.30 -19.44
N ALA A 645 22.70 -5.34 -18.86
CA ALA A 645 22.12 -6.41 -19.66
C ALA A 645 21.06 -5.84 -20.62
N GLY A 646 21.02 -6.33 -21.85
CA GLY A 646 20.08 -5.87 -22.88
C GLY A 646 18.65 -6.39 -22.70
N ASP A 647 18.30 -6.84 -21.49
CA ASP A 647 16.98 -7.35 -21.17
C ASP A 647 16.03 -6.16 -20.97
N LYS A 648 15.16 -5.94 -21.97
CA LYS A 648 14.21 -4.83 -22.00
C LYS A 648 12.84 -5.20 -21.41
N LYS A 649 12.65 -6.36 -20.78
CA LYS A 649 11.37 -6.75 -20.16
C LYS A 649 10.82 -5.71 -19.17
N ALA A 650 11.71 -5.03 -18.43
CA ALA A 650 11.30 -3.91 -17.58
C ALA A 650 10.69 -2.76 -18.39
N ASP A 651 11.36 -2.36 -19.48
CA ASP A 651 10.89 -1.33 -20.39
C ASP A 651 9.59 -1.75 -21.12
N GLU A 652 9.47 -3.05 -21.47
CA GLU A 652 8.30 -3.66 -22.10
C GLU A 652 7.09 -3.65 -21.16
N PHE A 653 7.20 -4.21 -19.95
CA PHE A 653 6.13 -4.18 -18.94
C PHE A 653 5.67 -2.75 -18.62
N LEU A 654 6.60 -1.80 -18.42
CA LEU A 654 6.24 -0.40 -18.16
C LEU A 654 5.60 0.28 -19.38
N SER A 655 5.99 -0.11 -20.60
CA SER A 655 5.36 0.38 -21.84
C SER A 655 3.95 -0.18 -22.04
N ASP A 656 3.71 -1.44 -21.69
CA ASP A 656 2.38 -2.06 -21.74
C ASP A 656 1.47 -1.54 -20.62
N GLY A 657 2.02 -1.26 -19.43
CA GLY A 657 1.34 -0.51 -18.38
C GLY A 657 0.92 0.88 -18.83
N LEU A 658 1.79 1.61 -19.53
CA LEU A 658 1.47 2.90 -20.16
C LEU A 658 0.40 2.80 -21.26
N LYS A 659 0.37 1.71 -22.05
CA LYS A 659 -0.72 1.46 -23.01
C LYS A 659 -2.05 1.28 -22.27
N MET A 660 -2.09 0.46 -21.22
CA MET A 660 -3.30 0.27 -20.40
C MET A 660 -3.73 1.59 -19.74
N ALA A 661 -2.80 2.37 -19.19
CA ALA A 661 -3.07 3.68 -18.61
C ALA A 661 -3.40 4.78 -19.66
N SER A 662 -3.33 4.50 -20.96
CA SER A 662 -3.82 5.40 -22.02
C SER A 662 -5.27 5.12 -22.46
N ILE A 663 -5.84 3.98 -22.07
CA ILE A 663 -7.21 3.60 -22.40
C ILE A 663 -8.16 4.46 -21.56
N LYS A 664 -9.03 5.25 -22.20
CA LYS A 664 -10.04 6.05 -21.51
C LYS A 664 -10.95 5.13 -20.68
N PRO A 665 -11.23 5.43 -19.40
CA PRO A 665 -12.07 4.60 -18.55
C PRO A 665 -13.54 4.68 -19.00
N ASP A 666 -14.27 3.57 -18.85
CA ASP A 666 -15.63 3.37 -19.37
C ASP A 666 -16.70 3.96 -18.43
N VAL A 667 -16.53 5.24 -18.08
CA VAL A 667 -17.38 5.97 -17.13
C VAL A 667 -18.53 6.64 -17.88
N HIS A 668 -19.67 5.98 -17.94
CA HIS A 668 -20.91 6.56 -18.46
C HIS A 668 -21.64 7.31 -17.35
N ARG A 669 -22.20 8.49 -17.68
CA ARG A 669 -23.15 9.25 -16.85
C ARG A 669 -22.68 9.45 -15.40
N SER A 670 -21.58 10.16 -15.22
CA SER A 670 -21.06 10.56 -13.90
C SER A 670 -20.67 12.04 -13.84
N PRO A 671 -20.60 12.64 -12.64
CA PRO A 671 -20.14 14.02 -12.44
C PRO A 671 -18.81 14.34 -13.11
N LEU A 672 -18.64 15.58 -13.59
CA LEU A 672 -17.41 16.00 -14.27
C LEU A 672 -16.22 15.95 -13.31
N SER A 673 -16.44 16.33 -12.05
CA SER A 673 -15.48 16.19 -10.95
C SER A 673 -14.97 14.75 -10.77
N THR A 674 -15.88 13.76 -10.81
CA THR A 674 -15.58 12.34 -10.64
C THR A 674 -14.77 11.78 -11.81
N VAL A 675 -15.14 12.12 -13.05
CA VAL A 675 -14.38 11.68 -14.25
C VAL A 675 -12.99 12.32 -14.27
N THR A 676 -12.89 13.61 -13.96
CA THR A 676 -11.62 14.35 -13.89
C THR A 676 -10.69 13.77 -12.82
N ALA A 677 -11.20 13.44 -11.63
CA ALA A 677 -10.42 12.79 -10.58
C ALA A 677 -9.85 11.42 -11.01
N LEU A 678 -10.66 10.62 -11.72
CA LEU A 678 -10.24 9.31 -12.23
C LEU A 678 -9.16 9.42 -13.31
N LEU A 679 -9.27 10.40 -14.21
CA LEU A 679 -8.23 10.69 -15.21
C LEU A 679 -6.95 11.21 -14.56
N ASN A 680 -7.03 12.08 -13.54
CA ASN A 680 -5.86 12.58 -12.82
C ASN A 680 -5.08 11.45 -12.13
N GLN A 681 -5.77 10.50 -11.47
CA GLN A 681 -5.15 9.29 -10.90
C GLN A 681 -4.45 8.43 -11.97
N GLN A 682 -5.05 8.33 -13.16
CA GLN A 682 -4.51 7.56 -14.29
C GLN A 682 -3.29 8.25 -14.95
N GLN A 683 -3.25 9.58 -14.97
CA GLN A 683 -2.06 10.35 -15.36
C GLN A 683 -0.95 10.23 -14.31
N GLU A 684 -1.26 10.34 -13.01
CA GLU A 684 -0.27 10.19 -11.93
C GLU A 684 0.49 8.85 -12.03
N LEU A 685 -0.25 7.74 -12.21
CA LEU A 685 0.33 6.41 -12.45
C LEU A 685 1.20 6.38 -13.72
N SER A 686 0.79 7.08 -14.78
CA SER A 686 1.55 7.20 -16.03
C SER A 686 2.84 8.00 -15.86
N THR A 687 2.81 9.13 -15.15
CA THR A 687 4.00 9.93 -14.80
C THR A 687 4.98 9.10 -13.98
N VAL A 688 4.50 8.32 -13.00
CA VAL A 688 5.35 7.39 -12.22
C VAL A 688 5.99 6.33 -13.12
N MET A 689 5.25 5.66 -14.01
CA MET A 689 5.84 4.68 -14.94
C MET A 689 6.88 5.32 -15.87
N ARG A 690 6.69 6.58 -16.30
CA ARG A 690 7.70 7.34 -17.08
C ARG A 690 8.97 7.61 -16.27
N VAL A 691 8.86 7.96 -14.99
CA VAL A 691 10.03 8.10 -14.09
C VAL A 691 10.80 6.78 -13.96
N TYR A 692 10.11 5.64 -13.81
CA TYR A 692 10.77 4.33 -13.73
C TYR A 692 11.43 3.89 -15.06
N LEU A 693 10.86 4.25 -16.22
CA LEU A 693 11.54 4.09 -17.52
C LEU A 693 12.84 4.90 -17.61
N ILE A 694 12.93 6.06 -16.96
CA ILE A 694 14.18 6.84 -16.87
C ILE A 694 15.18 6.16 -15.93
N PHE A 695 14.74 5.62 -14.78
CA PHE A 695 15.59 4.77 -13.93
C PHE A 695 16.16 3.56 -14.70
N ALA A 696 15.35 2.89 -15.52
CA ALA A 696 15.81 1.75 -16.32
C ALA A 696 16.88 2.15 -17.36
N ARG A 697 16.72 3.30 -18.04
CA ARG A 697 17.74 3.86 -18.95
C ARG A 697 19.03 4.20 -18.23
N CYS A 698 18.96 4.88 -17.09
CA CYS A 698 20.12 5.18 -16.24
C CYS A 698 20.83 3.90 -15.76
N GLY A 699 20.07 2.87 -15.35
CA GLY A 699 20.61 1.55 -14.94
C GLY A 699 21.22 0.73 -16.07
N ARG A 700 20.95 1.08 -17.33
CA ARG A 700 21.60 0.54 -18.53
C ARG A 700 22.65 1.52 -19.11
N PHE A 701 22.96 2.59 -18.38
CA PHE A 701 23.92 3.66 -18.73
C PHE A 701 23.61 4.43 -20.03
N GLU A 702 22.34 4.46 -20.46
CA GLU A 702 21.87 5.15 -21.66
C GLU A 702 21.64 6.65 -21.40
N TRP A 703 22.66 7.36 -20.90
CA TRP A 703 22.53 8.71 -20.35
C TRP A 703 21.82 9.73 -21.29
N GLY A 704 22.14 9.76 -22.58
CA GLY A 704 21.46 10.66 -23.53
C GLY A 704 19.96 10.32 -23.73
N SER A 705 19.60 9.03 -23.67
CA SER A 705 18.21 8.56 -23.73
C SER A 705 17.43 8.89 -22.46
N ALA A 706 18.11 8.91 -21.31
CA ALA A 706 17.55 9.38 -20.05
C ALA A 706 17.36 10.91 -20.08
N GLN A 707 18.38 11.68 -20.48
CA GLN A 707 18.34 13.15 -20.50
C GLN A 707 17.20 13.71 -21.38
N THR A 708 17.00 13.15 -22.58
CA THR A 708 15.88 13.54 -23.46
C THR A 708 14.52 13.21 -22.84
N ALA A 709 14.39 12.08 -22.12
CA ALA A 709 13.15 11.73 -21.43
C ALA A 709 12.89 12.60 -20.19
N ILE A 710 13.93 13.01 -19.45
CA ILE A 710 13.83 13.97 -18.35
C ILE A 710 13.35 15.33 -18.87
N ALA A 711 13.95 15.82 -19.97
CA ALA A 711 13.54 17.08 -20.60
C ALA A 711 12.09 17.05 -21.09
N SER A 712 11.63 15.92 -21.66
CA SER A 712 10.23 15.74 -22.06
C SER A 712 9.28 15.65 -20.85
N LEU A 713 9.67 15.00 -19.75
CA LEU A 713 8.82 14.84 -18.58
C LEU A 713 8.73 16.12 -17.71
N ARG A 714 9.76 16.97 -17.74
CA ARG A 714 9.71 18.33 -17.16
C ARG A 714 8.69 19.26 -17.84
N GLN A 715 8.19 18.90 -19.02
CA GLN A 715 7.17 19.65 -19.76
C GLN A 715 5.75 19.08 -19.55
N ASP A 716 5.61 18.02 -18.75
CA ASP A 716 4.33 17.36 -18.47
C ASP A 716 3.55 18.15 -17.40
N PRO A 717 2.36 18.70 -17.70
CA PRO A 717 1.60 19.51 -16.75
C PRO A 717 1.08 18.72 -15.55
N HIS A 718 1.09 17.38 -15.62
CA HIS A 718 0.72 16.52 -14.48
C HIS A 718 1.88 16.30 -13.49
N LEU A 719 3.10 16.79 -13.77
CA LEU A 719 4.23 16.70 -12.85
C LEU A 719 4.12 17.75 -11.73
N VAL A 720 3.36 17.43 -10.69
CA VAL A 720 3.18 18.29 -9.49
C VAL A 720 4.53 18.56 -8.82
N SER A 721 4.89 19.84 -8.69
CA SER A 721 6.12 20.28 -8.02
C SER A 721 6.12 19.93 -6.52
N GLY A 722 7.29 19.62 -5.95
CA GLY A 722 7.42 19.15 -4.57
C GLY A 722 6.91 17.73 -4.29
N SER A 723 6.31 17.05 -5.28
CA SER A 723 5.86 15.65 -5.15
C SER A 723 7.04 14.68 -5.10
N ASN A 724 6.83 13.51 -4.48
CA ASN A 724 7.83 12.42 -4.48
C ASN A 724 8.26 12.05 -5.92
N THR A 725 7.34 12.12 -6.89
CA THR A 725 7.60 11.86 -8.31
C THR A 725 8.52 12.92 -8.92
N ALA A 726 8.34 14.20 -8.59
CA ALA A 726 9.25 15.28 -9.00
C ALA A 726 10.64 15.14 -8.36
N LYS A 727 10.73 14.77 -7.08
CA LYS A 727 12.01 14.49 -6.40
C LYS A 727 12.78 13.33 -7.01
N LEU A 728 12.09 12.25 -7.35
CA LEU A 728 12.69 11.11 -8.05
C LEU A 728 13.24 11.53 -9.42
N LEU A 729 12.54 12.40 -10.15
CA LEU A 729 13.03 12.96 -11.42
C LEU A 729 14.24 13.89 -11.22
N LEU A 730 14.24 14.71 -10.17
CA LEU A 730 15.35 15.60 -9.81
C LEU A 730 16.63 14.82 -9.44
N TYR A 731 16.50 13.76 -8.64
CA TYR A 731 17.59 12.84 -8.32
C TYR A 731 18.10 12.09 -9.56
N LEU A 732 17.20 11.68 -10.47
CA LEU A 732 17.56 11.07 -11.75
C LEU A 732 18.36 12.02 -12.64
N GLU A 733 18.01 13.31 -12.66
CA GLU A 733 18.75 14.30 -13.43
C GLU A 733 20.14 14.54 -12.82
N ALA A 734 20.26 14.69 -11.50
CA ALA A 734 21.54 14.76 -10.81
C ALA A 734 22.42 13.52 -11.10
N SER A 735 21.81 12.34 -11.12
CA SER A 735 22.45 11.06 -11.47
C SER A 735 22.86 10.99 -12.94
N CYS A 736 22.06 11.56 -13.86
CA CYS A 736 22.38 11.62 -15.28
C CYS A 736 23.53 12.61 -15.57
N ARG A 737 23.55 13.77 -14.90
CA ARG A 737 24.66 14.73 -14.95
C ARG A 737 25.95 14.09 -14.45
N HIS A 738 25.90 13.41 -13.30
CA HIS A 738 27.01 12.65 -12.73
C HIS A 738 27.52 11.58 -13.72
N GLY A 739 26.61 10.81 -14.33
CA GLY A 739 26.94 9.77 -15.32
C GLY A 739 27.56 10.29 -16.63
N LEU A 740 27.31 11.55 -16.99
CA LEU A 740 27.92 12.25 -18.14
C LEU A 740 29.28 12.90 -17.79
N GLY A 741 29.65 12.97 -16.51
CA GLY A 741 30.84 13.68 -16.03
C GLY A 741 30.61 15.19 -15.76
N ASP A 742 29.37 15.67 -15.83
CA ASP A 742 28.98 17.03 -15.47
C ASP A 742 28.83 17.14 -13.93
N LEU A 743 29.97 17.06 -13.24
CA LEU A 743 30.04 16.97 -11.79
C LEU A 743 29.55 18.23 -11.08
N GLN A 744 29.70 19.41 -11.71
CA GLN A 744 29.25 20.68 -11.15
C GLN A 744 27.72 20.80 -11.19
N ALA A 745 27.07 20.49 -12.32
CA ALA A 745 25.60 20.48 -12.37
C ALA A 745 25.02 19.33 -11.52
N ALA A 746 25.70 18.18 -11.45
CA ALA A 746 25.30 17.09 -10.55
C ALA A 746 25.27 17.54 -9.08
N LEU A 747 26.34 18.18 -8.59
CA LEU A 747 26.37 18.73 -7.23
C LEU A 747 25.31 19.80 -6.99
N ALA A 748 25.12 20.73 -7.94
CA ALA A 748 24.10 21.78 -7.81
C ALA A 748 22.67 21.21 -7.70
N LEU A 749 22.40 20.05 -8.29
CA LEU A 749 21.12 19.35 -8.16
C LEU A 749 21.03 18.51 -6.87
N TYR A 750 22.12 17.83 -6.45
CA TYR A 750 22.14 17.11 -5.16
C TYR A 750 22.07 18.04 -3.95
N ASP A 751 22.55 19.28 -4.06
CA ASP A 751 22.47 20.35 -3.04
C ASP A 751 21.12 21.09 -3.01
N SER A 752 20.11 20.66 -3.78
CA SER A 752 18.78 21.26 -3.73
C SER A 752 18.04 20.93 -2.42
N ASP A 753 17.25 21.86 -1.91
CA ASP A 753 16.48 21.71 -0.64
C ASP A 753 15.56 20.47 -0.61
N GLU A 754 15.13 20.01 -1.79
CA GLU A 754 14.33 18.79 -1.94
C GLU A 754 15.12 17.49 -1.75
N LEU A 755 16.45 17.50 -1.97
CA LEU A 755 17.34 16.33 -1.90
C LEU A 755 18.36 16.36 -0.74
N ILE A 756 18.56 17.50 -0.06
CA ILE A 756 19.37 17.56 1.16
C ILE A 756 18.82 16.59 2.22
N PHE A 757 19.70 15.80 2.85
CA PHE A 757 19.33 14.96 3.98
C PHE A 757 19.30 15.74 5.30
N ASP A 758 18.15 15.68 5.95
CA ASP A 758 17.92 16.14 7.33
C ASP A 758 17.44 14.93 8.15
N PRO A 759 18.15 14.54 9.24
CA PRO A 759 17.74 13.42 10.08
C PRO A 759 16.44 13.70 10.84
N ASP A 760 16.19 14.95 11.25
CA ASP A 760 15.05 15.37 12.07
C ASP A 760 13.79 15.70 11.23
N ALA A 761 13.94 15.82 9.91
CA ALA A 761 12.84 16.01 8.97
C ALA A 761 11.72 14.97 9.19
N LYS A 762 10.47 15.44 9.17
CA LYS A 762 9.25 14.61 9.24
C LYS A 762 8.90 13.99 7.87
N ALA A 763 9.93 13.55 7.16
CA ALA A 763 9.88 12.86 5.88
C ALA A 763 9.54 11.37 6.05
N ASN A 764 8.92 10.77 5.04
CA ASN A 764 8.71 9.32 4.97
C ASN A 764 10.04 8.59 4.67
N ALA A 765 10.08 7.27 4.90
CA ALA A 765 11.29 6.47 4.71
C ALA A 765 11.87 6.58 3.28
N ALA A 766 11.03 6.51 2.24
CA ALA A 766 11.51 6.60 0.85
C ALA A 766 12.07 8.00 0.48
N ASP A 767 11.52 9.07 1.06
CA ASP A 767 12.06 10.44 0.92
C ASP A 767 13.40 10.57 1.66
N LYS A 768 13.56 9.93 2.83
CA LYS A 768 14.86 9.87 3.54
C LYS A 768 15.90 9.04 2.76
N ASP A 769 15.53 7.88 2.24
CA ASP A 769 16.40 7.04 1.42
C ASP A 769 16.89 7.77 0.17
N LEU A 770 16.01 8.52 -0.51
CA LEU A 770 16.36 9.31 -1.69
C LEU A 770 17.37 10.41 -1.36
N ARG A 771 17.15 11.14 -0.26
CA ARG A 771 18.09 12.17 0.24
C ARG A 771 19.43 11.57 0.68
N VAL A 772 19.42 10.39 1.30
CA VAL A 772 20.64 9.64 1.65
C VAL A 772 21.43 9.29 0.39
N MET A 773 20.77 8.77 -0.64
CA MET A 773 21.42 8.43 -1.92
C MET A 773 21.99 9.67 -2.62
N ALA A 774 21.26 10.80 -2.62
CA ALA A 774 21.76 12.09 -3.10
C ALA A 774 23.00 12.55 -2.31
N THR A 775 22.94 12.48 -0.98
CA THR A 775 24.03 12.90 -0.09
C THR A 775 25.27 12.03 -0.28
N LEU A 776 25.14 10.70 -0.35
CA LEU A 776 26.24 9.77 -0.63
C LEU A 776 26.89 10.04 -1.99
N ASN A 777 26.10 10.30 -3.04
CA ASN A 777 26.63 10.69 -4.34
C ASN A 777 27.42 12.01 -4.25
N SER A 778 26.90 13.01 -3.53
CA SER A 778 27.60 14.29 -3.34
C SER A 778 28.94 14.13 -2.58
N ILE A 779 29.00 13.26 -1.56
CA ILE A 779 30.21 12.97 -0.77
C ILE A 779 31.33 12.44 -1.68
N PHE A 780 31.01 11.52 -2.60
CA PHE A 780 32.02 10.98 -3.54
C PHE A 780 32.56 12.04 -4.49
N ILE A 781 31.73 12.98 -4.98
CA ILE A 781 32.18 14.06 -5.85
C ILE A 781 33.02 15.09 -5.07
N ARG A 782 32.55 15.55 -3.89
CA ARG A 782 33.23 16.59 -3.10
C ARG A 782 34.67 16.24 -2.73
N ARG A 783 34.94 14.97 -2.42
CA ARG A 783 36.28 14.51 -2.02
C ARG A 783 37.34 14.65 -3.12
N SER A 784 36.98 14.83 -4.38
CA SER A 784 37.93 15.14 -5.47
C SER A 784 38.07 16.64 -5.78
N LEU A 785 37.31 17.52 -5.10
CA LEU A 785 37.31 18.97 -5.37
C LEU A 785 38.21 19.81 -4.46
N GLY A 786 38.91 19.19 -3.49
CA GLY A 786 39.92 19.84 -2.66
C GLY A 786 39.60 19.86 -1.15
N PRO A 787 40.46 20.49 -0.32
CA PRO A 787 40.42 20.31 1.14
C PRO A 787 39.14 20.81 1.82
N GLU A 788 38.59 21.96 1.40
CA GLU A 788 37.38 22.53 2.00
C GLU A 788 36.14 21.66 1.69
N GLU A 789 36.04 21.18 0.46
CA GLU A 789 34.97 20.28 0.02
C GLU A 789 35.10 18.88 0.62
N TYR A 790 36.32 18.38 0.83
CA TYR A 790 36.56 17.18 1.65
C TYR A 790 36.03 17.37 3.08
N MET A 791 36.30 18.52 3.73
CA MET A 791 35.77 18.84 5.06
C MET A 791 34.25 19.08 5.08
N LYS A 792 33.61 19.37 3.93
CA LYS A 792 32.14 19.34 3.77
C LYS A 792 31.64 17.90 3.62
N ALA A 793 32.35 17.05 2.86
CA ALA A 793 32.03 15.64 2.66
C ALA A 793 32.06 14.81 3.96
N GLU A 794 33.06 14.98 4.82
CA GLU A 794 33.13 14.24 6.10
C GLU A 794 32.05 14.68 7.10
N ARG A 795 31.62 15.95 7.06
CA ARG A 795 30.45 16.40 7.84
C ARG A 795 29.17 15.75 7.35
N LEU A 796 28.95 15.71 6.03
CA LEU A 796 27.80 15.02 5.43
C LEU A 796 27.80 13.51 5.75
N LEU A 797 28.96 12.87 5.73
CA LEU A 797 29.13 11.45 6.09
C LEU A 797 28.66 11.18 7.52
N ALA A 798 29.09 12.01 8.47
CA ALA A 798 28.71 11.89 9.88
C ALA A 798 27.19 12.07 10.10
N THR A 799 26.53 12.93 9.32
CA THR A 799 25.07 13.13 9.38
C THR A 799 24.28 11.91 8.89
N VAL A 800 24.71 11.27 7.79
CA VAL A 800 23.97 10.11 7.21
C VAL A 800 24.31 8.76 7.87
N GLU A 801 25.48 8.63 8.51
CA GLU A 801 25.96 7.36 9.06
C GLU A 801 24.96 6.65 10.01
N PRO A 802 24.34 7.31 11.00
CA PRO A 802 23.44 6.64 11.95
C PRO A 802 22.20 6.02 11.30
N TYR A 803 21.70 6.64 10.22
CA TYR A 803 20.58 6.10 9.43
C TYR A 803 21.05 4.92 8.58
N CYS A 804 22.15 5.08 7.85
CA CYS A 804 22.63 4.09 6.89
C CYS A 804 23.10 2.78 7.55
N LEU A 805 23.66 2.83 8.76
CA LEU A 805 24.16 1.63 9.46
C LEU A 805 23.05 0.71 9.99
N ASN A 806 21.87 1.27 10.28
CA ASN A 806 20.72 0.50 10.76
C ASN A 806 19.74 0.14 9.63
N HIS A 807 20.11 0.38 8.38
CA HIS A 807 19.19 0.31 7.26
C HIS A 807 18.93 -1.12 6.74
N SER A 808 17.67 -1.43 6.42
CA SER A 808 17.25 -2.74 5.90
C SER A 808 17.83 -3.04 4.53
N ASN A 809 17.82 -2.06 3.62
CA ASN A 809 18.44 -2.18 2.30
C ASN A 809 19.97 -2.29 2.41
N ARG A 810 20.49 -3.52 2.23
CA ARG A 810 21.91 -3.86 2.32
C ARG A 810 22.78 -3.12 1.28
N ALA A 811 22.21 -2.61 0.19
CA ALA A 811 22.95 -1.76 -0.76
C ALA A 811 23.31 -0.39 -0.16
N ILE A 812 22.42 0.23 0.63
CA ILE A 812 22.70 1.49 1.34
C ILE A 812 23.76 1.24 2.43
N TYR A 813 23.64 0.15 3.19
CA TYR A 813 24.66 -0.27 4.15
C TYR A 813 26.04 -0.52 3.50
N SER A 814 26.06 -1.12 2.31
CA SER A 814 27.30 -1.29 1.53
C SER A 814 27.88 0.06 1.07
N ALA A 815 27.04 0.97 0.57
CA ALA A 815 27.45 2.29 0.09
C ALA A 815 28.03 3.19 1.20
N ILE A 816 27.44 3.23 2.40
CA ILE A 816 28.02 3.99 3.54
C ILE A 816 29.37 3.40 3.97
N ASN A 817 29.51 2.07 3.99
CA ASN A 817 30.79 1.44 4.34
C ASN A 817 31.86 1.72 3.26
N LEU A 818 31.50 1.81 1.99
CA LEU A 818 32.40 2.25 0.92
C LEU A 818 32.80 3.74 1.05
N ALA A 819 31.85 4.60 1.43
CA ALA A 819 32.11 6.02 1.71
C ALA A 819 33.02 6.19 2.95
N LYS A 820 32.88 5.34 3.98
CA LYS A 820 33.80 5.31 5.13
C LYS A 820 35.18 4.79 4.74
N ALA A 821 35.26 3.70 3.99
CA ALA A 821 36.52 3.11 3.54
C ALA A 821 37.40 4.09 2.73
N THR A 822 36.78 4.94 1.91
CA THR A 822 37.50 5.91 1.07
C THR A 822 38.09 7.10 1.83
N ALA A 823 37.60 7.39 3.05
CA ALA A 823 38.12 8.46 3.92
C ALA A 823 39.01 7.97 5.08
N GLN A 824 39.24 6.66 5.26
CA GLN A 824 40.18 6.18 6.27
C GLN A 824 41.60 6.01 5.71
N ASP A 825 42.56 6.62 6.39
CA ASP A 825 44.00 6.44 6.12
C ASP A 825 44.55 5.15 6.76
N THR A 826 43.97 4.71 7.89
CA THR A 826 44.45 3.52 8.60
C THR A 826 44.02 2.23 7.89
N ILE A 827 44.97 1.55 7.25
CA ILE A 827 44.84 0.28 6.51
C ILE A 827 43.87 -0.71 7.18
N LEU A 828 43.93 -0.87 8.50
CA LEU A 828 43.08 -1.80 9.26
C LEU A 828 41.58 -1.44 9.15
N LYS A 829 41.21 -0.18 9.38
CA LYS A 829 39.82 0.29 9.25
C LYS A 829 39.36 0.29 7.80
N THR A 830 40.22 0.68 6.87
CA THR A 830 39.95 0.62 5.42
C THR A 830 39.62 -0.81 4.99
N LYS A 831 40.39 -1.80 5.46
CA LYS A 831 40.13 -3.23 5.22
C LYS A 831 38.81 -3.69 5.85
N GLN A 832 38.52 -3.27 7.09
CA GLN A 832 37.26 -3.59 7.78
C GLN A 832 36.04 -3.05 7.03
N PHE A 833 36.03 -1.77 6.66
CA PHE A 833 34.91 -1.15 5.95
C PHE A 833 34.74 -1.70 4.53
N LEU A 834 35.83 -1.99 3.80
CA LEU A 834 35.73 -2.68 2.50
C LEU A 834 35.17 -4.10 2.64
N HIS A 835 35.54 -4.86 3.68
CA HIS A 835 34.96 -6.18 3.94
C HIS A 835 33.45 -6.11 4.19
N LEU A 836 32.99 -5.15 5.01
CA LEU A 836 31.57 -4.90 5.26
C LEU A 836 30.84 -4.49 3.97
N ALA A 837 31.45 -3.67 3.12
CA ALA A 837 30.89 -3.29 1.83
C ALA A 837 30.79 -4.47 0.85
N VAL A 838 31.80 -5.35 0.78
CA VAL A 838 31.78 -6.61 0.01
C VAL A 838 30.64 -7.51 0.51
N GLN A 839 30.56 -7.79 1.81
CA GLN A 839 29.53 -8.66 2.36
C GLN A 839 28.12 -8.13 2.03
N ALA A 840 27.84 -6.86 2.30
CA ALA A 840 26.52 -6.30 2.12
C ALA A 840 26.11 -6.11 0.64
N SER A 841 27.07 -5.87 -0.28
CA SER A 841 26.78 -5.86 -1.72
C SER A 841 26.52 -7.27 -2.28
N LYS A 842 27.15 -8.31 -1.71
CA LYS A 842 26.82 -9.72 -2.00
C LYS A 842 25.41 -10.07 -1.52
N GLU A 843 25.07 -9.69 -0.28
CA GLU A 843 23.72 -9.89 0.28
C GLU A 843 22.65 -9.16 -0.54
N ALA A 844 22.94 -7.93 -0.99
CA ALA A 844 22.08 -7.16 -1.90
C ALA A 844 22.02 -7.69 -3.35
N SER A 845 22.76 -8.75 -3.70
CA SER A 845 22.95 -9.23 -5.09
C SER A 845 23.40 -8.14 -6.08
N ASN A 846 24.08 -7.09 -5.62
CA ASN A 846 24.43 -5.91 -6.42
C ASN A 846 25.85 -6.04 -7.00
N ASN A 847 25.95 -6.58 -8.21
CA ASN A 847 27.22 -6.90 -8.85
C ASN A 847 28.00 -5.65 -9.32
N LEU A 848 27.32 -4.54 -9.61
CA LEU A 848 28.00 -3.28 -9.92
C LEU A 848 28.67 -2.71 -8.66
N LEU A 849 27.94 -2.62 -7.55
CA LEU A 849 28.49 -2.11 -6.29
C LEU A 849 29.63 -3.00 -5.79
N MET A 850 29.48 -4.33 -5.88
CA MET A 850 30.59 -5.27 -5.64
C MET A 850 31.80 -4.98 -6.53
N SER A 851 31.61 -4.71 -7.83
CA SER A 851 32.70 -4.33 -8.74
C SER A 851 33.41 -3.06 -8.28
N VAL A 852 32.68 -2.02 -7.89
CA VAL A 852 33.26 -0.76 -7.37
C VAL A 852 34.11 -1.03 -6.11
N VAL A 853 33.57 -1.80 -5.15
CA VAL A 853 34.29 -2.14 -3.91
C VAL A 853 35.56 -2.95 -4.21
N MET A 854 35.51 -3.93 -5.12
CA MET A 854 36.67 -4.74 -5.52
C MET A 854 37.73 -3.95 -6.30
N ASN A 855 37.32 -2.97 -7.12
CA ASN A 855 38.24 -2.05 -7.78
C ASN A 855 38.97 -1.16 -6.75
N ILE A 856 38.25 -0.57 -5.80
CA ILE A 856 38.84 0.27 -4.73
C ILE A 856 39.73 -0.55 -3.79
N MET A 857 39.35 -1.80 -3.46
CA MET A 857 40.18 -2.72 -2.70
C MET A 857 41.50 -3.05 -3.43
N THR A 858 41.43 -3.26 -4.75
CA THR A 858 42.61 -3.54 -5.58
C THR A 858 43.55 -2.32 -5.62
N SER A 859 42.99 -1.13 -5.84
CA SER A 859 43.71 0.15 -5.83
C SER A 859 44.43 0.40 -4.50
N ARG A 860 43.72 0.30 -3.37
CA ARG A 860 44.25 0.65 -2.04
C ARG A 860 45.25 -0.32 -1.44
N PHE A 861 45.28 -1.59 -1.87
CA PHE A 861 46.16 -2.61 -1.25
C PHE A 861 47.19 -3.23 -2.20
N PHE A 862 46.95 -3.27 -3.51
CA PHE A 862 47.81 -3.98 -4.44
C PHE A 862 48.53 -3.08 -5.45
N SER A 863 47.86 -2.03 -5.97
CA SER A 863 48.42 -1.15 -7.02
C SER A 863 49.65 -0.33 -6.63
N GLN A 864 50.06 -0.29 -5.36
CA GLN A 864 51.21 0.52 -4.90
C GLN A 864 52.45 -0.26 -4.45
N ALA A 865 52.34 -1.52 -3.98
CA ALA A 865 53.50 -2.22 -3.39
C ALA A 865 53.55 -3.75 -3.49
N ILE A 866 52.47 -4.45 -3.87
CA ILE A 866 52.38 -5.92 -3.70
C ILE A 866 52.25 -6.63 -5.04
N VAL A 867 53.26 -7.44 -5.38
CA VAL A 867 53.24 -8.38 -6.51
C VAL A 867 52.91 -9.77 -5.99
N GLY A 868 52.00 -10.48 -6.65
CA GLY A 868 51.69 -11.88 -6.35
C GLY A 868 50.23 -12.29 -6.58
N ASP A 869 49.98 -13.58 -6.38
CA ASP A 869 48.70 -14.27 -6.64
C ASP A 869 47.44 -13.54 -6.17
N GLN A 870 47.46 -12.93 -4.98
CA GLN A 870 46.29 -12.25 -4.42
C GLN A 870 45.96 -10.95 -5.17
N ALA A 871 46.98 -10.23 -5.66
CA ALA A 871 46.79 -9.03 -6.48
C ALA A 871 46.17 -9.40 -7.84
N GLU A 872 46.71 -10.42 -8.53
CA GLU A 872 46.15 -10.91 -9.79
C GLU A 872 44.71 -11.41 -9.61
N LYS A 873 44.42 -12.18 -8.54
CA LYS A 873 43.06 -12.69 -8.25
C LYS A 873 42.07 -11.57 -7.92
N SER A 874 42.47 -10.55 -7.16
CA SER A 874 41.63 -9.38 -6.85
C SER A 874 41.31 -8.56 -8.11
N ALA A 875 42.34 -8.23 -8.90
CA ALA A 875 42.17 -7.47 -10.13
C ALA A 875 41.35 -8.26 -11.18
N HIS A 876 41.56 -9.57 -11.29
CA HIS A 876 40.76 -10.44 -12.16
C HIS A 876 39.28 -10.45 -11.76
N ALA A 877 38.98 -10.55 -10.45
CA ALA A 877 37.61 -10.49 -9.95
C ALA A 877 36.95 -9.14 -10.26
N ALA A 878 37.64 -8.02 -10.00
CA ALA A 878 37.16 -6.68 -10.33
C ALA A 878 36.86 -6.51 -11.84
N ARG A 879 37.79 -6.95 -12.70
CA ARG A 879 37.65 -6.96 -14.17
C ARG A 879 36.48 -7.83 -14.65
N THR A 880 36.31 -9.00 -14.04
CA THR A 880 35.20 -9.93 -14.35
C THR A 880 33.84 -9.31 -14.02
N LEU A 881 33.71 -8.74 -12.81
CA LEU A 881 32.47 -8.11 -12.34
C LEU A 881 32.12 -6.85 -13.15
N ALA A 882 33.11 -6.02 -13.49
CA ALA A 882 32.89 -4.84 -14.33
C ALA A 882 32.34 -5.19 -15.72
N LYS A 883 32.91 -6.23 -16.36
CA LYS A 883 32.46 -6.74 -17.66
C LYS A 883 31.08 -7.41 -17.59
N GLN A 884 30.79 -8.16 -16.52
CA GLN A 884 29.47 -8.74 -16.27
C GLN A 884 28.39 -7.66 -16.08
N GLY A 885 28.68 -6.60 -15.33
CA GLY A 885 27.82 -5.43 -15.17
C GLY A 885 27.86 -4.43 -16.34
N LYS A 886 28.51 -4.78 -17.46
CA LYS A 886 28.58 -4.03 -18.73
C LYS A 886 28.87 -2.53 -18.63
N ASN A 887 29.50 -2.11 -17.53
CA ASN A 887 29.76 -0.70 -17.27
C ASN A 887 31.10 -0.33 -17.89
N LYS A 888 31.09 0.49 -18.94
CA LYS A 888 32.29 0.86 -19.70
C LYS A 888 33.35 1.56 -18.85
N LEU A 889 32.92 2.43 -17.93
CA LEU A 889 33.80 3.18 -17.02
C LEU A 889 34.55 2.22 -16.07
N TRP A 890 33.82 1.39 -15.32
CA TRP A 890 34.43 0.43 -14.40
C TRP A 890 35.17 -0.69 -15.12
N THR A 891 34.81 -1.00 -16.37
CA THR A 891 35.58 -1.93 -17.23
C THR A 891 36.92 -1.30 -17.61
N CYS A 892 36.93 -0.06 -18.09
CA CYS A 892 38.17 0.68 -18.39
C CYS A 892 39.11 0.79 -17.17
N VAL A 893 38.55 1.14 -16.00
CA VAL A 893 39.30 1.24 -14.73
C VAL A 893 39.88 -0.12 -14.30
N ALA A 894 39.10 -1.20 -14.39
CA ALA A 894 39.54 -2.53 -14.02
C ALA A 894 40.55 -3.14 -15.01
N ASP A 895 40.35 -2.94 -16.31
CA ASP A 895 41.27 -3.37 -17.38
C ASP A 895 42.63 -2.66 -17.24
N GLY A 896 42.64 -1.36 -16.88
CA GLY A 896 43.85 -0.60 -16.57
C GLY A 896 44.63 -1.17 -15.38
N MET A 897 43.99 -1.27 -14.21
CA MET A 897 44.65 -1.81 -13.00
C MET A 897 45.08 -3.28 -13.17
N PHE A 898 44.32 -4.09 -13.90
CA PHE A 898 44.70 -5.46 -14.22
C PHE A 898 45.94 -5.50 -15.13
N GLY A 899 46.03 -4.58 -16.10
CA GLY A 899 47.21 -4.41 -16.93
C GLY A 899 48.47 -4.07 -16.12
N ASP A 900 48.38 -3.09 -15.23
CA ASP A 900 49.50 -2.65 -14.38
C ASP A 900 49.98 -3.76 -13.42
N ILE A 901 49.05 -4.55 -12.88
CA ILE A 901 49.39 -5.71 -12.04
C ILE A 901 50.04 -6.82 -12.87
N LYS A 902 49.53 -7.12 -14.07
CA LYS A 902 50.12 -8.12 -14.97
C LYS A 902 51.53 -7.74 -15.43
N GLU A 903 51.77 -6.47 -15.73
CA GLU A 903 53.09 -5.96 -16.08
C GLU A 903 54.10 -6.16 -14.94
N ARG A 904 53.73 -5.82 -13.70
CA ARG A 904 54.56 -6.05 -12.51
C ARG A 904 54.77 -7.54 -12.18
N CYS A 905 53.85 -8.42 -12.62
CA CYS A 905 54.02 -9.86 -12.59
C CYS A 905 54.80 -10.43 -13.80
N GLY A 906 55.39 -9.59 -14.66
CA GLY A 906 56.17 -9.99 -15.84
C GLY A 906 55.33 -10.47 -17.03
N LYS A 907 54.01 -10.42 -16.95
CA LYS A 907 53.06 -10.95 -17.96
C LYS A 907 52.69 -9.85 -18.96
N LEU A 908 53.70 -9.38 -19.70
CA LEU A 908 53.61 -8.20 -20.58
C LEU A 908 52.53 -8.34 -21.67
N GLU A 909 52.36 -9.51 -22.26
CA GLU A 909 51.33 -9.76 -23.28
C GLU A 909 49.90 -9.64 -22.70
N GLU A 910 49.64 -10.28 -21.55
CA GLU A 910 48.36 -10.13 -20.85
C GLU A 910 48.09 -8.67 -20.45
N ALA A 911 49.14 -7.94 -20.06
CA ALA A 911 49.05 -6.53 -19.70
C ALA A 911 48.70 -5.64 -20.91
N GLU A 912 49.32 -5.89 -22.06
CA GLU A 912 49.04 -5.11 -23.27
C GLU A 912 47.65 -5.40 -23.82
N ILE A 913 47.19 -6.65 -23.80
CA ILE A 913 45.81 -7.04 -24.14
C ILE A 913 44.80 -6.31 -23.25
N ALA A 914 44.98 -6.35 -21.92
CA ALA A 914 44.08 -5.67 -20.99
C ALA A 914 44.05 -4.15 -21.24
N ARG A 915 45.22 -3.50 -21.39
CA ARG A 915 45.30 -2.07 -21.71
C ARG A 915 44.71 -1.73 -23.08
N ARG A 916 44.76 -2.64 -24.07
CA ARG A 916 44.15 -2.48 -25.40
C ARG A 916 42.62 -2.49 -25.33
N GLU A 917 42.05 -3.41 -24.56
CA GLU A 917 40.60 -3.46 -24.28
C GLU A 917 40.13 -2.21 -23.51
N GLY A 918 40.86 -1.83 -22.46
CA GLY A 918 40.56 -0.62 -21.66
C GLY A 918 40.58 0.65 -22.51
N ARG A 919 41.55 0.82 -23.42
CA ARG A 919 41.57 1.93 -24.39
C ARG A 919 40.37 1.94 -25.34
N GLY A 920 39.86 0.76 -25.75
CA GLY A 920 38.62 0.66 -26.51
C GLY A 920 37.43 1.19 -25.71
N MET A 921 37.25 0.71 -24.48
CA MET A 921 36.18 1.17 -23.58
C MET A 921 36.27 2.67 -23.29
N PHE A 922 37.47 3.22 -23.09
CA PHE A 922 37.72 4.65 -22.88
C PHE A 922 37.19 5.52 -24.04
N GLY A 923 37.37 5.06 -25.29
CA GLY A 923 36.90 5.78 -26.48
C GLY A 923 35.38 6.01 -26.48
N GLU A 924 34.63 5.07 -25.90
CA GLU A 924 33.15 5.05 -25.84
C GLU A 924 32.56 5.74 -24.59
N LEU A 925 33.38 6.38 -23.73
CA LEU A 925 32.90 7.10 -22.56
C LEU A 925 32.41 8.52 -22.89
N PRO A 926 31.47 9.08 -22.11
CA PRO A 926 31.07 10.49 -22.21
C PRO A 926 32.25 11.45 -22.05
N GLU A 927 32.19 12.61 -22.70
CA GLU A 927 33.31 13.55 -22.79
C GLU A 927 33.84 14.00 -21.42
N GLY A 928 32.97 14.45 -20.52
CA GLY A 928 33.37 14.86 -19.16
C GLY A 928 33.99 13.72 -18.34
N VAL A 929 33.55 12.47 -18.57
CA VAL A 929 34.16 11.27 -17.95
C VAL A 929 35.56 11.00 -18.53
N ARG A 930 35.75 11.14 -19.85
CA ARG A 930 37.08 11.01 -20.48
C ARG A 930 38.03 12.12 -20.04
N GLU A 931 37.54 13.32 -19.80
CA GLU A 931 38.35 14.41 -19.25
C GLU A 931 38.71 14.16 -17.79
N GLY A 932 37.73 13.78 -16.95
CA GLY A 932 37.95 13.43 -15.54
C GLY A 932 38.88 12.24 -15.31
N LEU A 933 39.03 11.34 -16.29
CA LEU A 933 40.00 10.23 -16.29
C LEU A 933 41.39 10.59 -16.88
N ARG A 934 41.57 11.81 -17.41
CA ARG A 934 42.86 12.32 -17.92
C ARG A 934 43.57 13.27 -16.95
N ARG A 935 42.83 13.75 -15.94
CA ARG A 935 43.30 14.62 -14.85
C ARG A 935 43.77 13.77 -13.68
#